data_AF-A0A9P8G4E2-F1
#
_entry.id   AF-A0A9P8G4E2-F1
#
_cell.length_a   1.000
_cell.length_b   1.000
_cell.length_c   1.000
_cell.angle_alpha   90.00
_cell.angle_beta   90.00
_cell.angle_gamma   90.00
#
_symmetry.space_group_name_H-M   'P 1'
#
loop_
_entity.id
_entity.type
_entity.pdbx_description
1 polymer ?
#
loop_
_entity_poly.entity_id
_entity_poly.type
_entity_poly.pdbx_seq_one_letter_code
_entity_poly.pdbx_strand_id
1 'polypeptide(L)'
;MDERKSVFVAIVGAGMSGITMAAQILKQNALTRDEFKIFDGNDDYGGVWQANQYPGAACDVPSHAYVLRFHLKPDWSKEYAEQAEIQQYYADVAKAYRLRESTVFSTKVISATWNETTLKYDMVVMDKKTGKKSEWTANVVINAGGQFSKPKYANIPGAKDFKGEQWHTSDWHEGMDVKGKRVAIIGTGPSTAQVAPRIAPLTKELTIYQRSATYCMPRQDHPHPAWRINLFKWLPFTLYIYHIWWYLSIEGRKKMWLSGTKENAQMRDIALAHLESKVKDPKTRQKLTPQHEFGCKRILILDDWYPMFNRPNVKLITDRPVKITENGIVSKPPGEVKPSENQEKPGDAWLENNVVEDAQSQETKIDVLIWGTGFDMTHQGSHFQLYGLGGVSLEELWGDSPRAYYSVAVNKFPNFMMMLGPNSANFWSNLTTLVEIQAKYNVQLIKRIKAECDTNGPYAMNVTAEAQDAYNKEIQGKMGNIAILSPGCNNYYTNSTGEATYWGPLRGWVYAWRLLWPKTNHYTVAVDMAVTNGDKPDEKSAADLYAANANFVDPKLTNLPPLYGHCIDDLRPIKVICIGAGFSGILAGIRFPQRVPNLDFTIYEKNEEVGGTWFENRYPGVRCDVPSAAYQYTFESNTQWSEYYCKGGEINEYLKRTAHKYGVYKYIKFKTELKGATWQEDTGKWVVDLQNLLTGETFTDDCDFLITATGILNKWKWPSIEGRESYTGRMVHSANWDPDLTMDKIKGKKVALIGAGSSGIQILPQIQPHAEVVDHYMASQTWISPIGFGSQELTDRGAIGNFKHSQEELDSFRDNPEAYAKFRSKVEKMVNAAALVTLHGSPLQQNFQAINREAMANKLAKKPEIMRVLEPSWPPGCRRLTPGPGYLEALVEDNVNFVSTKIKRFTANGIETVDGKTRDVDLVICATGFDTTCKGPPLVGRGGRELNDVWEPYPKSYWGICPPEMPNMFRFIGPNGASGTGGLIHLLECACEFMIRVVQKAQREYIMSMMPKMEAIDTFTEHVDLYFTKTIYTQPCKSWMKRGKEDGRVITIWPGSALHAAYAYENPRWEDFEYTHHKLAQGNYMAWLGNGLTMLQERNEHTTEYLDTVDKPPVINELDDHSSNGVGRLIHDLVAPDGI
;
A
#
# COMPACT_ATOMS: atom_id res chain seq x y z
N MET A 1 30.31 -14.17 34.00
CA MET A 1 29.15 -13.38 33.55
C MET A 1 28.53 -14.16 32.41
N ASP A 2 27.33 -14.72 32.62
CA ASP A 2 26.63 -15.44 31.55
C ASP A 2 26.32 -14.44 30.42
N GLU A 3 26.67 -14.82 29.20
CA GLU A 3 26.61 -14.01 27.98
C GLU A 3 25.19 -13.45 27.74
N ARG A 4 25.05 -12.14 27.56
CA ARG A 4 23.77 -11.46 27.32
C ARG A 4 23.23 -11.90 25.96
N LYS A 5 22.05 -12.54 25.93
CA LYS A 5 21.48 -13.10 24.69
C LYS A 5 20.74 -12.03 23.90
N SER A 6 20.78 -12.10 22.57
CA SER A 6 20.10 -11.12 21.69
C SER A 6 19.21 -11.85 20.69
N VAL A 7 18.02 -11.31 20.46
CA VAL A 7 17.07 -11.73 19.42
C VAL A 7 16.54 -10.50 18.70
N PHE A 8 16.01 -10.64 17.49
CA PHE A 8 15.39 -9.51 16.82
C PHE A 8 13.98 -9.27 17.35
N VAL A 9 13.15 -10.32 17.44
CA VAL A 9 11.80 -10.27 18.02
C VAL A 9 11.69 -11.19 19.23
N ALA A 10 11.17 -10.66 20.35
CA ALA A 10 10.74 -11.46 21.49
C ALA A 10 9.20 -11.51 21.57
N ILE A 11 8.62 -12.70 21.46
CA ILE A 11 7.18 -12.94 21.59
C ILE A 11 6.90 -13.48 22.98
N VAL A 12 6.05 -12.80 23.75
CA VAL A 12 5.70 -13.22 25.11
C VAL A 12 4.35 -13.94 25.06
N GLY A 13 4.36 -15.25 25.23
CA GLY A 13 3.19 -16.14 25.15
C GLY A 13 3.21 -17.08 23.95
N ALA A 14 2.94 -18.36 24.17
CA ALA A 14 2.84 -19.47 23.21
C ALA A 14 1.40 -20.04 23.14
N GLY A 15 0.41 -19.21 23.46
CA GLY A 15 -1.00 -19.49 23.16
C GLY A 15 -1.37 -19.21 21.70
N MET A 16 -2.66 -19.23 21.39
CA MET A 16 -3.21 -18.93 20.05
C MET A 16 -2.58 -17.69 19.40
N SER A 17 -2.46 -16.58 20.14
CA SER A 17 -1.90 -15.33 19.64
C SER A 17 -0.42 -15.44 19.25
N GLY A 18 0.41 -16.02 20.12
CA GLY A 18 1.85 -16.14 19.89
C GLY A 18 2.19 -17.14 18.79
N ILE A 19 1.49 -18.27 18.76
CA ILE A 19 1.61 -19.27 17.68
C ILE A 19 1.24 -18.63 16.34
N THR A 20 0.15 -17.87 16.28
CA THR A 20 -0.28 -17.19 15.06
C THR A 20 0.72 -16.13 14.62
N MET A 21 1.24 -15.32 15.56
CA MET A 21 2.25 -14.30 15.27
C MET A 21 3.53 -14.92 14.68
N ALA A 22 4.05 -15.96 15.32
CA ALA A 22 5.25 -16.67 14.87
C ALA A 22 5.04 -17.38 13.52
N ALA A 23 3.89 -18.04 13.34
CA ALA A 23 3.53 -18.66 12.06
C ALA A 23 3.44 -17.62 10.93
N GLN A 24 2.89 -16.42 11.19
CA GLN A 24 2.82 -15.34 10.20
C GLN A 24 4.19 -14.73 9.88
N ILE A 25 5.09 -14.59 10.88
CA ILE A 25 6.49 -14.17 10.65
C ILE A 25 7.16 -15.10 9.64
N LEU A 26 7.05 -16.42 9.87
CA LEU A 26 7.66 -17.42 8.99
C LEU A 26 6.95 -17.49 7.63
N LYS A 27 5.62 -17.54 7.60
CA LYS A 27 4.84 -17.64 6.37
C LYS A 27 5.08 -16.47 5.40
N GLN A 28 5.38 -15.29 5.93
CA GLN A 28 5.62 -14.09 5.13
C GLN A 28 7.12 -13.79 4.94
N ASN A 29 8.03 -14.69 5.34
CA ASN A 29 9.47 -14.50 5.26
C ASN A 29 9.95 -13.19 5.90
N ALA A 30 9.38 -12.83 7.07
CA ALA A 30 9.75 -11.61 7.78
C ALA A 30 11.03 -11.78 8.58
N LEU A 31 11.21 -12.95 9.20
CA LEU A 31 12.40 -13.36 9.96
C LEU A 31 12.59 -14.87 9.87
N THR A 32 13.80 -15.33 10.10
CA THR A 32 14.15 -16.75 10.28
C THR A 32 13.89 -17.21 11.72
N ARG A 33 13.91 -18.53 11.97
CA ARG A 33 13.62 -19.11 13.30
C ARG A 33 14.62 -18.72 14.40
N ASP A 34 15.83 -18.31 14.02
CA ASP A 34 16.87 -17.90 14.96
C ASP A 34 16.77 -16.42 15.32
N GLU A 35 16.07 -15.63 14.52
CA GLU A 35 15.90 -14.19 14.71
C GLU A 35 14.75 -13.84 15.66
N PHE A 36 13.91 -14.80 16.07
CA PHE A 36 12.89 -14.57 17.09
C PHE A 36 12.83 -15.69 18.12
N LYS A 37 12.39 -15.34 19.34
CA LYS A 37 12.09 -16.32 20.40
C LYS A 37 10.72 -16.08 21.02
N ILE A 38 10.01 -17.16 21.31
CA ILE A 38 8.75 -17.20 22.04
C ILE A 38 9.08 -17.62 23.48
N PHE A 39 8.63 -16.84 24.47
CA PHE A 39 8.78 -17.16 25.88
C PHE A 39 7.41 -17.44 26.48
N ASP A 40 7.22 -18.62 27.08
CA ASP A 40 5.94 -18.97 27.71
C ASP A 40 6.13 -19.70 29.03
N GLY A 41 5.26 -19.41 30.00
CA GLY A 41 5.32 -19.95 31.34
C GLY A 41 4.77 -21.37 31.48
N ASN A 42 4.06 -21.89 30.47
CA ASN A 42 3.56 -23.25 30.41
C ASN A 42 4.64 -24.21 29.91
N ASP A 43 4.37 -25.51 29.99
CA ASP A 43 5.30 -26.56 29.51
C ASP A 43 5.07 -26.93 28.04
N ASP A 44 3.96 -26.49 27.46
CA ASP A 44 3.62 -26.73 26.05
C ASP A 44 2.69 -25.65 25.45
N TYR A 45 2.45 -25.75 24.14
CA TYR A 45 1.58 -24.86 23.37
C TYR A 45 0.11 -24.96 23.78
N GLY A 46 -0.64 -23.87 23.52
CA GLY A 46 -2.09 -23.81 23.69
C GLY A 46 -2.56 -22.73 24.67
N GLY A 47 -1.65 -22.15 25.46
CA GLY A 47 -1.95 -21.04 26.36
C GLY A 47 -3.04 -21.41 27.37
N VAL A 48 -4.17 -20.68 27.37
CA VAL A 48 -5.32 -20.98 28.25
C VAL A 48 -5.89 -22.38 28.06
N TRP A 49 -5.77 -22.94 26.85
CA TRP A 49 -6.18 -24.30 26.56
C TRP A 49 -5.20 -25.33 27.10
N GLN A 50 -3.94 -24.98 27.41
CA GLN A 50 -3.05 -25.89 28.14
C GLN A 50 -3.23 -25.72 29.66
N ALA A 51 -3.47 -24.48 30.11
CA ALA A 51 -3.53 -24.15 31.53
C ALA A 51 -4.83 -24.60 32.22
N ASN A 52 -5.97 -24.52 31.54
CA ASN A 52 -7.26 -24.87 32.14
C ASN A 52 -7.63 -26.34 31.86
N GLN A 53 -7.60 -27.20 32.88
CA GLN A 53 -7.85 -28.65 32.73
C GLN A 53 -9.08 -29.14 33.50
N TYR A 54 -9.99 -28.22 33.86
CA TYR A 54 -11.19 -28.58 34.61
C TYR A 54 -12.19 -29.40 33.78
N PRO A 55 -13.03 -30.25 34.42
CA PRO A 55 -13.99 -31.09 33.71
C PRO A 55 -14.97 -30.26 32.86
N GLY A 56 -15.15 -30.65 31.59
CA GLY A 56 -16.08 -29.98 30.67
C GLY A 56 -15.55 -28.71 30.02
N ALA A 57 -14.28 -28.34 30.23
CA ALA A 57 -13.63 -27.21 29.58
C ALA A 57 -13.78 -27.28 28.05
N ALA A 58 -14.41 -26.27 27.45
CA ALA A 58 -14.66 -26.21 26.00
C ALA A 58 -14.90 -24.77 25.54
N CYS A 59 -14.78 -24.52 24.23
CA CYS A 59 -15.09 -23.21 23.63
C CYS A 59 -16.61 -23.05 23.43
N ASP A 60 -17.11 -21.83 23.63
CA ASP A 60 -18.50 -21.42 23.32
C ASP A 60 -18.66 -21.01 21.84
N VAL A 61 -17.58 -21.05 21.06
CA VAL A 61 -17.56 -20.88 19.61
C VAL A 61 -17.44 -22.25 18.93
N PRO A 62 -18.23 -22.52 17.87
CA PRO A 62 -18.11 -23.77 17.11
C PRO A 62 -16.68 -24.04 16.63
N SER A 63 -16.22 -25.28 16.71
CA SER A 63 -14.82 -25.66 16.48
C SER A 63 -14.32 -25.25 15.09
N HIS A 64 -15.16 -25.44 14.06
CA HIS A 64 -14.85 -25.05 12.68
C HIS A 64 -14.82 -23.54 12.44
N ALA A 65 -15.37 -22.74 13.35
CA ALA A 65 -15.14 -21.31 13.39
C ALA A 65 -13.85 -21.01 14.18
N TYR A 66 -13.64 -21.62 15.34
CA TYR A 66 -12.50 -21.40 16.23
C TYR A 66 -11.17 -22.06 15.73
N VAL A 67 -10.81 -21.78 14.48
CA VAL A 67 -9.58 -22.22 13.80
C VAL A 67 -8.90 -21.03 13.11
N LEU A 68 -7.64 -21.23 12.72
CA LEU A 68 -6.87 -20.31 11.89
C LEU A 68 -7.17 -20.60 10.41
N ARG A 69 -7.46 -19.57 9.62
CA ARG A 69 -7.83 -19.69 8.19
C ARG A 69 -6.76 -20.33 7.34
N PHE A 70 -5.50 -20.19 7.74
CA PHE A 70 -4.36 -20.79 7.05
C PHE A 70 -4.02 -22.21 7.53
N HIS A 71 -4.80 -22.77 8.46
CA HIS A 71 -4.61 -24.11 9.01
C HIS A 71 -5.93 -24.70 9.48
N LEU A 72 -6.87 -24.94 8.56
CA LEU A 72 -8.19 -25.49 8.88
C LEU A 72 -8.08 -26.97 9.30
N LYS A 73 -8.88 -27.39 10.29
CA LYS A 73 -8.96 -28.79 10.75
C LYS A 73 -10.28 -29.42 10.26
N PRO A 74 -10.24 -30.48 9.43
CA PRO A 74 -11.43 -31.10 8.83
C PRO A 74 -12.18 -32.05 9.78
N ASP A 75 -11.55 -32.52 10.85
CA ASP A 75 -12.00 -33.66 11.64
C ASP A 75 -12.17 -33.36 13.12
N TRP A 76 -12.75 -32.20 13.42
CA TRP A 76 -13.24 -31.93 14.77
C TRP A 76 -14.18 -33.06 15.22
N SER A 77 -14.02 -33.53 16.46
CA SER A 77 -14.83 -34.63 16.99
C SER A 77 -16.33 -34.28 17.10
N LYS A 78 -16.64 -33.00 17.39
CA LYS A 78 -17.99 -32.45 17.56
C LYS A 78 -18.03 -30.95 17.28
N GLU A 79 -19.24 -30.40 17.18
CA GLU A 79 -19.45 -28.98 16.86
C GLU A 79 -18.76 -28.06 17.89
N TYR A 80 -18.67 -28.46 19.17
CA TYR A 80 -17.90 -27.75 20.17
C TYR A 80 -16.91 -28.66 20.93
N ALA A 81 -15.70 -28.75 20.41
CA ALA A 81 -14.64 -29.61 20.94
C ALA A 81 -14.25 -29.25 22.38
N GLU A 82 -13.82 -30.28 23.13
CA GLU A 82 -13.31 -30.10 24.49
C GLU A 82 -11.84 -29.62 24.45
N GLN A 83 -11.38 -29.10 25.58
CA GLN A 83 -10.11 -28.40 25.71
C GLN A 83 -8.91 -29.18 25.15
N ALA A 84 -8.82 -30.49 25.38
CA ALA A 84 -7.68 -31.29 24.92
C ALA A 84 -7.53 -31.27 23.38
N GLU A 85 -8.64 -31.35 22.63
CA GLU A 85 -8.61 -31.32 21.17
C GLU A 85 -8.23 -29.92 20.65
N ILE A 86 -8.68 -28.85 21.32
CA ILE A 86 -8.34 -27.47 20.96
C ILE A 86 -6.85 -27.19 21.26
N GLN A 87 -6.33 -27.66 22.40
CA GLN A 87 -4.92 -27.54 22.74
C GLN A 87 -4.05 -28.29 21.74
N GLN A 88 -4.43 -29.53 21.39
CA GLN A 88 -3.74 -30.33 20.39
C GLN A 88 -3.73 -29.63 19.02
N TYR A 89 -4.85 -29.04 18.59
CA TYR A 89 -4.90 -28.28 17.34
C TYR A 89 -3.84 -27.18 17.28
N TYR A 90 -3.70 -26.36 18.33
CA TYR A 90 -2.66 -25.31 18.34
C TYR A 90 -1.24 -25.87 18.45
N ALA A 91 -1.04 -26.98 19.16
CA ALA A 91 0.23 -27.69 19.17
C ALA A 91 0.60 -28.22 17.78
N ASP A 92 -0.37 -28.72 17.02
CA ASP A 92 -0.18 -29.20 15.64
C ASP A 92 0.16 -28.05 14.68
N VAL A 93 -0.50 -26.88 14.83
CA VAL A 93 -0.11 -25.66 14.10
C VAL A 93 1.34 -25.30 14.42
N ALA A 94 1.72 -25.26 15.70
CA ALA A 94 3.09 -24.94 16.10
C ALA A 94 4.12 -25.95 15.56
N LYS A 95 3.75 -27.24 15.51
CA LYS A 95 4.55 -28.30 14.91
C LYS A 95 4.73 -28.12 13.41
N ALA A 96 3.67 -27.77 12.68
CA ALA A 96 3.71 -27.54 11.23
C ALA A 96 4.71 -26.43 10.85
N TYR A 97 4.86 -25.41 11.70
CA TYR A 97 5.83 -24.32 11.50
C TYR A 97 7.19 -24.54 12.19
N ARG A 98 7.38 -25.68 12.88
CA ARG A 98 8.57 -26.02 13.68
C ARG A 98 8.90 -24.98 14.75
N LEU A 99 7.88 -24.43 15.41
CA LEU A 99 8.06 -23.35 16.39
C LEU A 99 8.80 -23.78 17.66
N ARG A 100 8.92 -25.09 17.92
CA ARG A 100 9.63 -25.63 19.10
C ARG A 100 11.08 -25.14 19.16
N GLU A 101 11.73 -24.96 18.01
CA GLU A 101 13.10 -24.45 17.87
C GLU A 101 13.25 -22.98 18.28
N SER A 102 12.16 -22.22 18.20
CA SER A 102 12.09 -20.81 18.55
C SER A 102 11.39 -20.58 19.88
N THR A 103 11.05 -21.61 20.66
CA THR A 103 10.26 -21.45 21.90
C THR A 103 11.02 -21.90 23.14
N VAL A 104 10.98 -21.07 24.17
CA VAL A 104 11.51 -21.33 25.50
C VAL A 104 10.34 -21.47 26.47
N PHE A 105 10.01 -22.72 26.77
CA PHE A 105 8.94 -23.07 27.71
C PHE A 105 9.37 -22.94 29.16
N SER A 106 8.41 -23.07 30.07
CA SER A 106 8.59 -22.93 31.51
C SER A 106 9.29 -21.62 31.90
N THR A 107 9.16 -20.56 31.10
CA THR A 107 9.93 -19.32 31.22
C THR A 107 9.00 -18.12 31.30
N LYS A 108 9.12 -17.36 32.38
CA LYS A 108 8.35 -16.14 32.62
C LYS A 108 9.20 -14.92 32.27
N VAL A 109 8.69 -14.03 31.41
CA VAL A 109 9.26 -12.69 31.26
C VAL A 109 8.90 -11.87 32.50
N ILE A 110 9.90 -11.29 33.15
CA ILE A 110 9.74 -10.48 34.37
C ILE A 110 9.60 -9.01 34.01
N SER A 111 10.49 -8.51 33.16
CA SER A 111 10.48 -7.13 32.69
C SER A 111 11.04 -6.99 31.27
N ALA A 112 10.64 -5.92 30.59
CA ALA A 112 11.31 -5.38 29.41
C ALA A 112 11.38 -3.86 29.51
N THR A 113 12.57 -3.30 29.39
CA THR A 113 12.83 -1.85 29.54
C THR A 113 13.41 -1.30 28.26
N TRP A 114 12.79 -0.28 27.69
CA TRP A 114 13.30 0.39 26.51
C TRP A 114 14.61 1.11 26.82
N ASN A 115 15.60 0.91 25.96
CA ASN A 115 16.92 1.52 26.07
C ASN A 115 17.08 2.55 24.94
N GLU A 116 17.01 3.83 25.29
CA GLU A 116 17.06 4.94 24.32
C GLU A 116 18.40 5.08 23.60
N THR A 117 19.48 4.54 24.17
CA THR A 117 20.81 4.56 23.53
C THR A 117 20.95 3.47 22.47
N THR A 118 20.43 2.27 22.75
CA THR A 118 20.58 1.11 21.85
C THR A 118 19.38 0.89 20.93
N LEU A 119 18.27 1.59 21.19
CA LEU A 119 16.97 1.43 20.52
C LEU A 119 16.47 -0.03 20.55
N LYS A 120 16.64 -0.68 21.70
CA LYS A 120 16.23 -2.06 21.97
C LYS A 120 15.58 -2.17 23.35
N TYR A 121 14.86 -3.26 23.58
CA TYR A 121 14.40 -3.64 24.91
C TYR A 121 15.44 -4.50 25.63
N ASP A 122 15.78 -4.11 26.85
CA ASP A 122 16.52 -4.89 27.83
C ASP A 122 15.53 -5.73 28.64
N MET A 123 15.60 -7.06 28.53
CA MET A 123 14.63 -8.00 29.09
C MET A 123 15.23 -8.86 30.19
N VAL A 124 14.44 -9.12 31.23
CA VAL A 124 14.75 -10.12 32.27
C VAL A 124 13.76 -11.25 32.18
N VAL A 125 14.25 -12.48 31.99
CA VAL A 125 13.43 -13.70 31.95
C VAL A 125 13.84 -14.65 33.06
N MET A 126 12.89 -15.40 33.60
CA MET A 126 13.08 -16.34 34.70
C MET A 126 12.58 -17.72 34.31
N ASP A 127 13.44 -18.72 34.42
CA ASP A 127 13.04 -20.12 34.34
C ASP A 127 12.22 -20.49 35.59
N LYS A 128 10.99 -20.97 35.41
CA LYS A 128 10.06 -21.30 36.50
C LYS A 128 10.43 -22.57 37.25
N LYS A 129 11.20 -23.47 36.65
CA LYS A 129 11.60 -24.75 37.26
C LYS A 129 12.80 -24.55 38.19
N THR A 130 13.74 -23.70 37.80
CA THR A 130 15.00 -23.47 38.52
C THR A 130 15.02 -22.15 39.30
N GLY A 131 14.16 -21.19 38.95
CA GLY A 131 14.18 -19.83 39.48
C GLY A 131 15.32 -18.95 38.95
N LYS A 132 16.18 -19.49 38.06
CA LYS A 132 17.33 -18.75 37.51
C LYS A 132 16.83 -17.64 36.58
N LYS A 133 17.35 -16.43 36.78
CA LYS A 133 17.12 -15.28 35.90
C LYS A 133 18.22 -15.18 34.83
N SER A 134 17.85 -14.72 33.64
CA SER A 134 18.78 -14.41 32.55
C SER A 134 18.35 -13.14 31.81
N GLU A 135 19.32 -12.45 31.22
CA GLU A 135 19.11 -11.21 30.48
C GLU A 135 19.09 -11.44 28.97
N TRP A 136 18.15 -10.77 28.31
CA TRP A 136 17.97 -10.79 26.87
C TRP A 136 17.86 -9.36 26.32
N THR A 137 18.17 -9.18 25.05
CA THR A 137 17.89 -7.94 24.32
C THR A 137 17.04 -8.24 23.08
N ALA A 138 16.11 -7.34 22.76
CA ALA A 138 15.22 -7.48 21.60
C ALA A 138 14.97 -6.15 20.89
N ASN A 139 15.01 -6.12 19.56
CA ASN A 139 14.62 -4.94 18.77
C ASN A 139 13.11 -4.66 18.87
N VAL A 140 12.31 -5.72 18.93
CA VAL A 140 10.85 -5.69 18.99
C VAL A 140 10.37 -6.64 20.10
N VAL A 141 9.43 -6.17 20.93
CA VAL A 141 8.73 -7.02 21.91
C VAL A 141 7.26 -7.11 21.54
N ILE A 142 6.76 -8.34 21.39
CA ILE A 142 5.35 -8.61 21.10
C ILE A 142 4.71 -9.24 22.32
N ASN A 143 3.77 -8.54 22.95
CA ASN A 143 2.94 -9.13 23.98
C ASN A 143 1.80 -9.94 23.34
N ALA A 144 1.92 -11.27 23.43
CA ALA A 144 0.93 -12.23 22.99
C ALA A 144 0.31 -13.02 24.16
N GLY A 145 0.42 -12.49 25.38
CA GLY A 145 -0.12 -13.06 26.60
C GLY A 145 -1.65 -13.09 26.60
N GLY A 146 -2.22 -14.14 27.19
CA GLY A 146 -3.66 -14.31 27.29
C GLY A 146 -4.27 -13.53 28.46
N GLN A 147 -5.43 -12.91 28.21
CA GLN A 147 -6.18 -12.10 29.18
C GLN A 147 -6.76 -12.92 30.35
N PHE A 148 -6.87 -14.25 30.22
CA PHE A 148 -7.45 -15.14 31.23
C PHE A 148 -6.37 -15.95 31.98
N SER A 149 -5.36 -15.26 32.50
CA SER A 149 -4.19 -15.92 33.13
C SER A 149 -4.08 -15.70 34.64
N LYS A 150 -4.69 -14.64 35.19
CA LYS A 150 -4.64 -14.31 36.62
C LYS A 150 -6.01 -14.59 37.28
N PRO A 151 -6.16 -15.65 38.09
CA PRO A 151 -7.43 -15.97 38.74
C PRO A 151 -7.83 -14.88 39.74
N LYS A 152 -9.13 -14.55 39.79
CA LYS A 152 -9.69 -13.61 40.78
C LYS A 152 -10.37 -14.40 41.88
N TYR A 153 -9.95 -14.21 43.13
CA TYR A 153 -10.61 -14.77 44.31
C TYR A 153 -11.54 -13.72 44.93
N ALA A 154 -12.73 -14.10 45.40
CA ALA A 154 -13.60 -13.14 46.09
C ALA A 154 -13.12 -12.90 47.53
N ASN A 155 -13.16 -11.65 47.96
CA ASN A 155 -12.74 -11.24 49.30
C ASN A 155 -13.84 -11.56 50.34
N ILE A 156 -13.95 -12.83 50.73
CA ILE A 156 -14.89 -13.28 51.77
C ILE A 156 -14.10 -13.53 53.06
N PRO A 157 -14.43 -12.88 54.18
CA PRO A 157 -13.76 -13.09 55.46
C PRO A 157 -13.71 -14.57 55.85
N GLY A 158 -12.55 -15.02 56.35
CA GLY A 158 -12.33 -16.41 56.80
C GLY A 158 -11.98 -17.41 55.70
N ALA A 159 -11.80 -16.98 54.44
CA ALA A 159 -11.41 -17.88 53.34
C ALA A 159 -10.11 -18.66 53.60
N LYS A 160 -9.12 -18.03 54.27
CA LYS A 160 -7.85 -18.67 54.64
C LYS A 160 -7.98 -19.66 55.80
N ASP A 161 -9.05 -19.57 56.58
CA ASP A 161 -9.29 -20.38 57.78
C ASP A 161 -10.08 -21.67 57.48
N PHE A 162 -10.51 -21.87 56.24
CA PHE A 162 -11.22 -23.07 55.79
C PHE A 162 -10.30 -24.30 55.84
N LYS A 163 -10.71 -25.35 56.56
CA LYS A 163 -9.92 -26.58 56.74
C LYS A 163 -10.12 -27.59 55.60
N GLY A 164 -11.16 -27.42 54.78
CA GLY A 164 -11.40 -28.26 53.60
C GLY A 164 -10.52 -27.86 52.40
N GLU A 165 -10.67 -28.58 51.30
CA GLU A 165 -9.90 -28.29 50.09
C GLU A 165 -10.50 -27.10 49.34
N GLN A 166 -9.67 -26.20 48.82
CA GLN A 166 -10.16 -25.09 47.99
C GLN A 166 -9.21 -24.80 46.83
N TRP A 167 -9.78 -24.44 45.68
CA TRP A 167 -9.02 -24.05 44.50
C TRP A 167 -9.87 -23.20 43.53
N HIS A 168 -9.21 -22.45 42.67
CA HIS A 168 -9.87 -21.79 41.54
C HIS A 168 -10.00 -22.74 40.35
N THR A 169 -11.01 -22.55 39.50
CA THR A 169 -11.21 -23.44 38.33
C THR A 169 -9.99 -23.51 37.41
N SER A 170 -9.16 -22.45 37.35
CA SER A 170 -7.91 -22.43 36.57
C SER A 170 -6.80 -23.32 37.12
N ASP A 171 -6.88 -23.66 38.40
CA ASP A 171 -5.83 -24.38 39.12
C ASP A 171 -6.15 -25.89 39.20
N TRP A 172 -7.18 -26.31 38.47
CA TRP A 172 -7.64 -27.70 38.41
C TRP A 172 -6.58 -28.60 37.76
N HIS A 173 -6.17 -29.64 38.48
CA HIS A 173 -5.19 -30.63 38.00
C HIS A 173 -5.54 -32.05 38.49
N GLU A 174 -4.80 -33.04 37.98
CA GLU A 174 -4.93 -34.43 38.39
C GLU A 174 -4.72 -34.59 39.91
N GLY A 175 -5.67 -35.22 40.60
CA GLY A 175 -5.64 -35.42 42.06
C GLY A 175 -6.71 -34.64 42.85
N MET A 176 -7.36 -33.65 42.24
CA MET A 176 -8.47 -32.92 42.85
C MET A 176 -9.80 -33.70 42.71
N ASP A 177 -10.18 -34.46 43.74
CA ASP A 177 -11.39 -35.29 43.74
C ASP A 177 -12.57 -34.62 44.47
N VAL A 178 -13.74 -34.65 43.82
CA VAL A 178 -15.02 -34.12 44.32
C VAL A 178 -16.04 -35.24 44.62
N LYS A 179 -15.70 -36.49 44.33
CA LYS A 179 -16.59 -37.64 44.45
C LYS A 179 -17.02 -37.87 45.91
N GLY A 180 -18.32 -37.94 46.14
CA GLY A 180 -18.90 -38.16 47.48
C GLY A 180 -18.72 -37.00 48.47
N LYS A 181 -18.10 -35.88 48.06
CA LYS A 181 -17.89 -34.69 48.90
C LYS A 181 -19.06 -33.71 48.81
N ARG A 182 -19.21 -32.86 49.82
CA ARG A 182 -20.08 -31.68 49.79
C ARG A 182 -19.29 -30.52 49.20
N VAL A 183 -19.71 -30.05 48.04
CA VAL A 183 -18.96 -29.08 47.25
C VAL A 183 -19.76 -27.78 47.16
N ALA A 184 -19.11 -26.64 47.41
CA ALA A 184 -19.65 -25.34 47.05
C ALA A 184 -18.87 -24.72 45.89
N ILE A 185 -19.60 -24.09 44.97
CA ILE A 185 -19.02 -23.22 43.94
C ILE A 185 -19.52 -21.80 44.17
N ILE A 186 -18.59 -20.85 44.26
CA ILE A 186 -18.93 -19.42 44.32
C ILE A 186 -18.78 -18.81 42.92
N GLY A 187 -19.88 -18.27 42.40
CA GLY A 187 -19.94 -17.66 41.07
C GLY A 187 -20.58 -18.56 40.02
N THR A 188 -21.21 -17.94 39.02
CA THR A 188 -21.99 -18.60 37.94
C THR A 188 -21.46 -18.22 36.55
N GLY A 189 -20.16 -17.94 36.46
CA GLY A 189 -19.49 -17.66 35.19
C GLY A 189 -19.35 -18.91 34.30
N PRO A 190 -18.81 -18.75 33.08
CA PRO A 190 -18.66 -19.85 32.12
C PRO A 190 -17.96 -21.09 32.69
N SER A 191 -16.87 -20.91 33.46
CA SER A 191 -16.14 -22.03 34.07
C SER A 191 -17.02 -22.82 35.04
N THR A 192 -17.77 -22.15 35.93
CA THR A 192 -18.74 -22.84 36.79
C THR A 192 -19.78 -23.59 35.97
N ALA A 193 -20.30 -22.94 34.92
CA ALA A 193 -21.37 -23.52 34.14
C ALA A 193 -20.93 -24.76 33.36
N GLN A 194 -19.64 -24.87 33.01
CA GLN A 194 -19.05 -26.07 32.40
C GLN A 194 -18.70 -27.15 33.43
N VAL A 195 -18.14 -26.76 34.59
CA VAL A 195 -17.72 -27.70 35.65
C VAL A 195 -18.91 -28.32 36.37
N ALA A 196 -19.87 -27.49 36.79
CA ALA A 196 -20.94 -27.90 37.69
C ALA A 196 -21.76 -29.10 37.14
N PRO A 197 -22.21 -29.11 35.88
CA PRO A 197 -22.96 -30.25 35.33
C PRO A 197 -22.16 -31.55 35.31
N ARG A 198 -20.84 -31.47 35.11
CA ARG A 198 -19.94 -32.63 35.06
C ARG A 198 -19.66 -33.22 36.45
N ILE A 199 -19.60 -32.38 37.48
CA ILE A 199 -19.33 -32.85 38.86
C ILE A 199 -20.58 -33.13 39.67
N ALA A 200 -21.72 -32.50 39.36
CA ALA A 200 -23.00 -32.72 40.03
C ALA A 200 -23.38 -34.20 40.21
N PRO A 201 -23.17 -35.11 39.24
CA PRO A 201 -23.44 -36.54 39.47
C PRO A 201 -22.47 -37.26 40.40
N LEU A 202 -21.29 -36.68 40.66
CA LEU A 202 -20.22 -37.28 41.45
C LEU A 202 -20.27 -36.83 42.92
N THR A 203 -20.72 -35.60 43.17
CA THR A 203 -20.77 -35.00 44.51
C THR A 203 -21.89 -35.58 45.37
N LYS A 204 -21.69 -35.65 46.69
CA LYS A 204 -22.77 -35.95 47.65
C LYS A 204 -23.80 -34.82 47.67
N GLU A 205 -23.33 -33.58 47.62
CA GLU A 205 -24.15 -32.38 47.54
C GLU A 205 -23.36 -31.28 46.83
N LEU A 206 -24.00 -30.57 45.90
CA LEU A 206 -23.41 -29.46 45.17
C LEU A 206 -24.21 -28.18 45.43
N THR A 207 -23.57 -27.19 46.05
CA THR A 207 -24.17 -25.88 46.34
C THR A 207 -23.57 -24.81 45.43
N ILE A 208 -24.40 -24.08 44.70
CA ILE A 208 -23.96 -23.00 43.82
C ILE A 208 -24.42 -21.68 44.41
N TYR A 209 -23.47 -20.80 44.74
CA TYR A 209 -23.73 -19.44 45.20
C TYR A 209 -23.76 -18.49 44.02
N GLN A 210 -24.95 -17.96 43.74
CA GLN A 210 -25.22 -17.08 42.63
C GLN A 210 -25.58 -15.67 43.12
N ARG A 211 -24.72 -14.70 42.81
CA ARG A 211 -25.01 -13.27 43.03
C ARG A 211 -26.04 -12.73 42.02
N SER A 212 -25.89 -13.11 40.76
CA SER A 212 -26.74 -12.66 39.66
C SER A 212 -26.85 -13.77 38.63
N ALA A 213 -28.06 -14.07 38.15
CA ALA A 213 -28.28 -15.02 37.07
C ALA A 213 -27.72 -14.51 35.74
N THR A 214 -27.38 -15.41 34.83
CA THR A 214 -26.90 -15.11 33.46
C THR A 214 -27.76 -15.88 32.47
N TYR A 215 -27.99 -15.31 31.28
CA TYR A 215 -28.70 -16.01 30.21
C TYR A 215 -27.92 -17.23 29.73
N CYS A 216 -28.62 -18.35 29.52
CA CYS A 216 -28.07 -19.54 28.90
C CYS A 216 -28.89 -19.94 27.67
N MET A 217 -28.19 -20.12 26.56
CA MET A 217 -28.71 -20.55 25.27
C MET A 217 -28.42 -22.05 25.06
N PRO A 218 -29.29 -22.77 24.32
CA PRO A 218 -29.02 -24.15 23.94
C PRO A 218 -27.78 -24.21 23.04
N ARG A 219 -26.91 -25.20 23.29
CA ARG A 219 -25.67 -25.43 22.54
C ARG A 219 -25.89 -26.37 21.37
N GLN A 220 -26.79 -27.35 21.52
CA GLN A 220 -27.03 -28.41 20.54
C GLN A 220 -25.73 -29.11 20.13
N ASP A 221 -24.87 -29.43 21.11
CA ASP A 221 -23.58 -30.06 20.85
C ASP A 221 -23.80 -31.51 20.37
N HIS A 222 -23.18 -31.86 19.24
CA HIS A 222 -23.39 -33.14 18.57
C HIS A 222 -22.11 -33.56 17.83
N PRO A 223 -21.78 -34.86 17.78
CA PRO A 223 -20.69 -35.37 16.97
C PRO A 223 -20.89 -35.07 15.49
N HIS A 224 -19.82 -34.74 14.78
CA HIS A 224 -19.90 -34.56 13.34
C HIS A 224 -20.08 -35.92 12.65
N PRO A 225 -21.02 -36.06 11.70
CA PRO A 225 -21.22 -37.31 11.00
C PRO A 225 -20.03 -37.64 10.10
N ALA A 226 -19.66 -38.92 10.02
CA ALA A 226 -18.45 -39.37 9.30
C ALA A 226 -18.41 -38.94 7.83
N TRP A 227 -19.57 -38.91 7.15
CA TRP A 227 -19.65 -38.46 5.75
C TRP A 227 -19.21 -36.99 5.59
N ARG A 228 -19.48 -36.13 6.58
CA ARG A 228 -19.13 -34.71 6.55
C ARG A 228 -17.65 -34.49 6.82
N ILE A 229 -17.08 -35.24 7.78
CA ILE A 229 -15.63 -35.26 8.01
C ILE A 229 -14.91 -35.73 6.74
N ASN A 230 -15.39 -36.82 6.13
CA ASN A 230 -14.82 -37.32 4.87
C ASN A 230 -14.96 -36.29 3.75
N LEU A 231 -16.11 -35.62 3.61
CA LEU A 231 -16.29 -34.55 2.63
C LEU A 231 -15.25 -33.43 2.80
N PHE A 232 -15.01 -32.98 4.04
CA PHE A 232 -14.01 -31.96 4.34
C PHE A 232 -12.57 -32.44 4.06
N LYS A 233 -12.26 -33.73 4.28
CA LYS A 233 -10.95 -34.31 3.97
C LYS A 233 -10.71 -34.48 2.47
N TRP A 234 -11.69 -34.99 1.73
CA TRP A 234 -11.57 -35.30 0.30
C TRP A 234 -11.78 -34.09 -0.60
N LEU A 235 -12.60 -33.12 -0.18
CA LEU A 235 -12.87 -31.88 -0.92
C LEU A 235 -12.60 -30.64 -0.03
N PRO A 236 -11.33 -30.24 0.18
CA PRO A 236 -10.95 -29.20 1.14
C PRO A 236 -11.62 -27.84 0.93
N PHE A 237 -12.03 -27.50 -0.30
CA PHE A 237 -12.76 -26.26 -0.57
C PHE A 237 -14.13 -26.22 0.14
N THR A 238 -14.76 -27.38 0.40
CA THR A 238 -16.03 -27.44 1.13
C THR A 238 -15.87 -27.06 2.60
N LEU A 239 -14.74 -27.44 3.22
CA LEU A 239 -14.34 -27.00 4.56
C LEU A 239 -14.09 -25.48 4.58
N TYR A 240 -13.45 -24.95 3.55
CA TYR A 240 -13.22 -23.51 3.40
C TYR A 240 -14.53 -22.73 3.28
N ILE A 241 -15.48 -23.18 2.44
CA ILE A 241 -16.82 -22.58 2.33
C ILE A 241 -17.56 -22.67 3.67
N TYR A 242 -17.50 -23.80 4.36
CA TYR A 242 -18.13 -23.96 5.67
C TYR A 242 -17.55 -23.01 6.72
N HIS A 243 -16.24 -22.79 6.70
CA HIS A 243 -15.57 -21.80 7.55
C HIS A 243 -16.01 -20.36 7.21
N ILE A 244 -16.09 -20.00 5.93
CA ILE A 244 -16.60 -18.69 5.49
C ILE A 244 -18.05 -18.49 5.96
N TRP A 245 -18.89 -19.51 5.81
CA TRP A 245 -20.27 -19.45 6.27
C TRP A 245 -20.35 -19.18 7.77
N TRP A 246 -19.52 -19.83 8.59
CA TRP A 246 -19.41 -19.54 10.02
C TRP A 246 -18.94 -18.12 10.30
N TYR A 247 -17.92 -17.64 9.58
CA TYR A 247 -17.42 -16.27 9.70
C TYR A 247 -18.52 -15.24 9.44
N LEU A 248 -19.22 -15.36 8.30
CA LEU A 248 -20.32 -14.45 7.93
C LEU A 248 -21.49 -14.56 8.92
N SER A 249 -21.78 -15.76 9.41
CA SER A 249 -22.84 -15.99 10.39
C SER A 249 -22.55 -15.33 11.74
N ILE A 250 -21.31 -15.40 12.23
CA ILE A 250 -20.90 -14.78 13.50
C ILE A 250 -20.90 -13.25 13.36
N GLU A 251 -20.39 -12.73 12.26
CA GLU A 251 -20.44 -11.29 11.99
C GLU A 251 -21.87 -10.77 11.82
N GLY A 252 -22.73 -11.51 11.13
CA GLY A 252 -24.14 -11.17 10.96
C GLY A 252 -24.89 -10.95 12.28
N ARG A 253 -24.43 -11.58 13.37
CA ARG A 253 -25.08 -11.54 14.69
C ARG A 253 -24.90 -10.23 15.46
N LYS A 254 -24.10 -9.25 15.00
CA LYS A 254 -23.86 -7.99 15.75
C LYS A 254 -25.13 -7.38 16.37
N LYS A 255 -26.25 -7.34 15.65
CA LYS A 255 -27.50 -6.74 16.14
C LYS A 255 -28.03 -7.39 17.42
N MET A 256 -27.85 -8.70 17.62
CA MET A 256 -28.30 -9.38 18.84
C MET A 256 -27.59 -8.90 20.11
N TRP A 257 -26.43 -8.24 19.96
CA TRP A 257 -25.63 -7.69 21.06
C TRP A 257 -25.89 -6.19 21.30
N LEU A 258 -26.80 -5.59 20.52
CA LEU A 258 -27.16 -4.18 20.64
C LEU A 258 -28.51 -4.04 21.35
N SER A 259 -28.51 -3.25 22.41
CA SER A 259 -29.66 -2.94 23.25
C SER A 259 -30.77 -2.29 22.43
N GLY A 260 -32.02 -2.67 22.71
CA GLY A 260 -33.21 -2.12 22.03
C GLY A 260 -33.47 -2.62 20.60
N THR A 261 -32.67 -3.55 20.07
CA THR A 261 -32.95 -4.17 18.76
C THR A 261 -33.97 -5.31 18.85
N LYS A 262 -34.66 -5.59 17.73
CA LYS A 262 -35.59 -6.73 17.65
C LYS A 262 -34.87 -8.06 17.85
N GLU A 263 -33.68 -8.19 17.28
CA GLU A 263 -32.85 -9.39 17.37
C GLU A 263 -32.40 -9.64 18.82
N ASN A 264 -32.03 -8.61 19.58
CA ASN A 264 -31.70 -8.76 20.99
C ASN A 264 -32.91 -9.26 21.81
N ALA A 265 -34.09 -8.66 21.60
CA ALA A 265 -35.32 -9.08 22.27
C ALA A 265 -35.70 -10.53 21.92
N GLN A 266 -35.59 -10.93 20.65
CA GLN A 266 -35.83 -12.31 20.22
C GLN A 266 -34.89 -13.31 20.91
N MET A 267 -33.60 -12.97 21.01
CA MET A 267 -32.63 -13.85 21.65
C MET A 267 -32.84 -13.95 23.17
N ARG A 268 -33.26 -12.85 23.82
CA ARG A 268 -33.73 -12.88 25.20
C ARG A 268 -34.89 -13.87 25.38
N ASP A 269 -35.91 -13.77 24.53
CA ASP A 269 -37.10 -14.60 24.64
C ASP A 269 -36.78 -16.08 24.39
N ILE A 270 -35.87 -16.39 23.46
CA ILE A 270 -35.35 -17.74 23.24
C ILE A 270 -34.61 -18.27 24.48
N ALA A 271 -33.77 -17.45 25.12
CA ALA A 271 -33.04 -17.85 26.32
C ALA A 271 -33.99 -18.11 27.51
N LEU A 272 -35.02 -17.29 27.67
CA LEU A 272 -36.04 -17.48 28.72
C LEU A 272 -36.89 -18.72 28.44
N ALA A 273 -37.32 -18.95 27.20
CA ALA A 273 -38.02 -20.18 26.81
C ALA A 273 -37.15 -21.43 27.05
N HIS A 274 -35.84 -21.34 26.82
CA HIS A 274 -34.91 -22.41 27.14
C HIS A 274 -34.90 -22.71 28.65
N LEU A 275 -34.76 -21.69 29.51
CA LEU A 275 -34.86 -21.82 30.96
C LEU A 275 -36.19 -22.46 31.39
N GLU A 276 -37.31 -21.94 30.89
CA GLU A 276 -38.64 -22.43 31.20
C GLU A 276 -38.84 -23.90 30.82
N SER A 277 -38.29 -24.31 29.67
CA SER A 277 -38.41 -25.68 29.18
C SER A 277 -37.53 -26.69 29.93
N LYS A 278 -36.42 -26.25 30.54
CA LYS A 278 -35.40 -27.14 31.12
C LYS A 278 -35.41 -27.23 32.64
N VAL A 279 -35.91 -26.24 33.37
CA VAL A 279 -35.94 -26.24 34.85
C VAL A 279 -37.38 -26.44 35.34
N LYS A 280 -37.63 -27.51 36.09
CA LYS A 280 -38.98 -27.90 36.51
C LYS A 280 -39.50 -27.08 37.70
N ASP A 281 -38.64 -26.77 38.67
CA ASP A 281 -39.03 -26.05 39.88
C ASP A 281 -39.23 -24.54 39.61
N PRO A 282 -40.44 -23.98 39.83
CA PRO A 282 -40.70 -22.55 39.64
C PRO A 282 -39.83 -21.62 40.49
N LYS A 283 -39.49 -22.01 41.73
CA LYS A 283 -38.65 -21.16 42.60
C LYS A 283 -37.22 -21.08 42.09
N THR A 284 -36.67 -22.20 41.66
CA THR A 284 -35.35 -22.24 41.02
C THR A 284 -35.34 -21.49 39.69
N ARG A 285 -36.40 -21.59 38.87
CA ARG A 285 -36.56 -20.77 37.65
C ARG A 285 -36.52 -19.27 37.95
N GLN A 286 -37.24 -18.81 38.96
CA GLN A 286 -37.23 -17.40 39.35
C GLN A 286 -35.82 -16.94 39.74
N LYS A 287 -35.10 -17.74 40.56
CA LYS A 287 -33.70 -17.45 40.92
C LYS A 287 -32.74 -17.44 39.73
N LEU A 288 -33.00 -18.24 38.70
CA LEU A 288 -32.20 -18.32 37.47
C LEU A 288 -32.60 -17.32 36.39
N THR A 289 -33.68 -16.54 36.59
CA THR A 289 -34.15 -15.55 35.63
C THR A 289 -33.31 -14.28 35.76
N PRO A 290 -32.51 -13.89 34.74
CA PRO A 290 -31.71 -12.68 34.79
C PRO A 290 -32.61 -11.43 34.85
N GLN A 291 -32.20 -10.46 35.69
CA GLN A 291 -32.91 -9.18 35.86
C GLN A 291 -32.29 -8.04 35.05
N HIS A 292 -31.33 -8.36 34.18
CA HIS A 292 -30.61 -7.41 33.33
C HIS A 292 -30.86 -7.72 31.85
N GLU A 293 -30.50 -6.77 30.99
CA GLU A 293 -30.65 -6.89 29.54
C GLU A 293 -29.84 -8.05 28.95
N PHE A 294 -30.38 -8.69 27.91
CA PHE A 294 -29.68 -9.76 27.23
C PHE A 294 -28.38 -9.27 26.60
N GLY A 295 -27.27 -9.94 26.89
CA GLY A 295 -25.94 -9.53 26.45
C GLY A 295 -25.20 -8.57 27.40
N CYS A 296 -25.82 -8.14 28.51
CA CYS A 296 -25.12 -7.39 29.56
C CYS A 296 -23.94 -8.18 30.18
N LYS A 297 -24.13 -9.49 30.36
CA LYS A 297 -23.08 -10.43 30.78
C LYS A 297 -22.83 -11.44 29.67
N ARG A 298 -21.67 -12.09 29.70
CA ARG A 298 -21.34 -13.16 28.75
C ARG A 298 -22.40 -14.26 28.82
N ILE A 299 -23.04 -14.51 27.68
CA ILE A 299 -24.11 -15.51 27.56
C ILE A 299 -23.47 -16.91 27.64
N LEU A 300 -24.11 -17.80 28.41
CA LEU A 300 -23.72 -19.20 28.47
C LEU A 300 -24.29 -19.96 27.28
N ILE A 301 -23.53 -20.84 26.64
CA ILE A 301 -23.99 -21.69 25.54
C ILE A 301 -23.78 -23.14 25.95
N LEU A 302 -24.78 -23.74 26.60
CA LEU A 302 -24.68 -25.04 27.28
C LEU A 302 -26.02 -25.77 27.28
N ASP A 303 -26.00 -27.07 27.05
CA ASP A 303 -27.22 -27.90 27.08
C ASP A 303 -27.53 -28.44 28.48
N ASP A 304 -26.53 -28.53 29.35
CA ASP A 304 -26.56 -29.25 30.64
C ASP A 304 -26.59 -28.35 31.88
N TRP A 305 -26.36 -27.03 31.73
CA TRP A 305 -26.42 -26.05 32.82
C TRP A 305 -27.79 -26.02 33.52
N TYR A 306 -28.86 -25.80 32.76
CA TYR A 306 -30.21 -25.75 33.33
C TYR A 306 -30.74 -27.12 33.80
N PRO A 307 -30.61 -28.22 33.02
CA PRO A 307 -31.06 -29.53 33.47
C PRO A 307 -30.44 -30.01 34.78
N MET A 308 -29.20 -29.62 35.09
CA MET A 308 -28.52 -29.96 36.35
C MET A 308 -29.33 -29.55 37.60
N PHE A 309 -30.06 -28.44 37.56
CA PHE A 309 -30.85 -27.96 38.70
C PHE A 309 -32.09 -28.81 39.01
N ASN A 310 -32.45 -29.77 38.16
CA ASN A 310 -33.49 -30.74 38.47
C ASN A 310 -32.98 -31.92 39.33
N ARG A 311 -31.67 -31.98 39.59
CA ARG A 311 -31.08 -33.05 40.41
C ARG A 311 -31.34 -32.79 41.89
N PRO A 312 -31.70 -33.81 42.68
CA PRO A 312 -32.02 -33.63 44.09
C PRO A 312 -30.81 -33.22 44.95
N ASN A 313 -29.58 -33.47 44.47
CA ASN A 313 -28.34 -33.16 45.18
C ASN A 313 -27.74 -31.79 44.82
N VAL A 314 -28.43 -30.97 44.01
CA VAL A 314 -27.95 -29.65 43.59
C VAL A 314 -28.81 -28.56 44.24
N LYS A 315 -28.16 -27.57 44.86
CA LYS A 315 -28.80 -26.42 45.51
C LYS A 315 -28.32 -25.11 44.91
N LEU A 316 -29.26 -24.24 44.55
CA LEU A 316 -28.99 -22.87 44.12
C LEU A 316 -29.29 -21.89 45.26
N ILE A 317 -28.24 -21.23 45.75
CA ILE A 317 -28.32 -20.23 46.81
C ILE A 317 -28.07 -18.85 46.19
N THR A 318 -29.02 -17.94 46.39
CA THR A 318 -28.91 -16.51 46.01
C THR A 318 -28.53 -15.63 47.20
N ASP A 319 -28.40 -16.23 48.38
CA ASP A 319 -27.95 -15.57 49.60
C ASP A 319 -26.49 -15.19 49.48
N ARG A 320 -26.11 -14.06 50.09
CA ARG A 320 -24.75 -13.52 50.06
C ARG A 320 -23.87 -14.27 51.06
N PRO A 321 -22.77 -14.93 50.65
CA PRO A 321 -21.74 -15.40 51.57
C PRO A 321 -21.15 -14.22 52.34
N VAL A 322 -21.24 -14.26 53.67
CA VAL A 322 -20.72 -13.21 54.56
C VAL A 322 -19.43 -13.63 55.27
N LYS A 323 -19.24 -14.94 55.49
CA LYS A 323 -18.06 -15.50 56.13
C LYS A 323 -17.86 -16.96 55.71
N ILE A 324 -16.61 -17.36 55.51
CA ILE A 324 -16.20 -18.77 55.42
C ILE A 324 -15.73 -19.18 56.81
N THR A 325 -16.29 -20.27 57.34
CA THR A 325 -15.89 -20.86 58.62
C THR A 325 -14.89 -21.98 58.37
N GLU A 326 -14.36 -22.59 59.44
CA GLU A 326 -13.46 -23.73 59.30
C GLU A 326 -14.08 -24.90 58.50
N ASN A 327 -15.41 -25.03 58.48
CA ASN A 327 -16.13 -26.20 57.95
C ASN A 327 -17.26 -25.84 56.96
N GLY A 328 -17.45 -24.57 56.60
CA GLY A 328 -18.68 -24.14 55.96
C GLY A 328 -18.67 -22.71 55.43
N ILE A 329 -19.79 -22.33 54.82
CA ILE A 329 -20.07 -20.96 54.34
C ILE A 329 -21.31 -20.46 55.05
N VAL A 330 -21.20 -19.31 55.72
CA VAL A 330 -22.33 -18.58 56.29
C VAL A 330 -22.83 -17.58 55.26
N SER A 331 -24.13 -17.65 54.96
CA SER A 331 -24.79 -16.75 54.01
C SER A 331 -26.04 -16.09 54.61
N LYS A 332 -26.36 -14.89 54.13
CA LYS A 332 -27.56 -14.12 54.52
C LYS A 332 -28.41 -13.77 53.29
N PRO A 333 -29.76 -13.76 53.42
CA PRO A 333 -30.64 -13.29 52.35
C PRO A 333 -30.29 -11.85 51.92
N PRO A 334 -30.47 -11.49 50.64
CA PRO A 334 -30.34 -10.11 50.20
C PRO A 334 -31.41 -9.25 50.91
N GLY A 335 -31.04 -8.09 51.47
CA GLY A 335 -32.04 -7.13 51.98
C GLY A 335 -32.86 -6.50 50.86
N GLU A 336 -34.03 -5.95 51.18
CA GLU A 336 -34.79 -5.13 50.23
C GLU A 336 -33.93 -3.95 49.76
N VAL A 337 -33.45 -4.01 48.51
CA VAL A 337 -32.69 -2.93 47.90
C VAL A 337 -33.70 -1.95 47.28
N LYS A 338 -33.87 -0.76 47.86
CA LYS A 338 -34.39 0.38 47.11
C LYS A 338 -33.32 0.77 46.07
N PRO A 339 -33.68 1.02 44.80
CA PRO A 339 -32.72 1.51 43.81
C PRO A 339 -32.13 2.83 44.31
N SER A 340 -30.81 2.91 44.51
CA SER A 340 -30.17 4.20 44.80
C SER A 340 -30.07 4.98 43.49
N GLU A 341 -30.59 6.21 43.48
CA GLU A 341 -30.51 7.12 42.32
C GLU A 341 -29.08 7.58 42.02
N ASN A 342 -28.12 7.30 42.91
CA ASN A 342 -26.70 7.55 42.70
C ASN A 342 -25.92 6.24 42.89
N GLN A 343 -25.40 5.67 41.79
CA GLN A 343 -24.31 4.68 41.83
C GLN A 343 -23.05 5.36 41.29
N GLU A 344 -22.29 5.99 42.17
CA GLU A 344 -20.92 6.37 41.89
C GLU A 344 -20.01 5.17 42.21
N LYS A 345 -19.42 4.60 41.15
CA LYS A 345 -18.34 3.59 41.11
C LYS A 345 -18.75 2.08 41.16
N PRO A 346 -18.27 1.25 40.21
CA PRO A 346 -18.24 -0.20 40.31
C PRO A 346 -16.96 -0.63 41.06
N GLY A 347 -16.93 -0.39 42.37
CA GLY A 347 -15.98 -1.05 43.30
C GLY A 347 -16.54 -2.40 43.75
N ASP A 348 -15.71 -3.32 44.27
CA ASP A 348 -16.05 -4.71 44.61
C ASP A 348 -17.38 -4.87 45.40
N ALA A 349 -18.48 -5.04 44.67
CA ALA A 349 -19.86 -5.03 45.17
C ALA A 349 -20.26 -6.24 46.05
N TRP A 350 -19.29 -7.02 46.54
CA TRP A 350 -19.53 -7.95 47.65
C TRP A 350 -19.55 -7.27 49.00
N LEU A 351 -19.25 -5.97 49.10
CA LEU A 351 -19.21 -5.22 50.37
C LEU A 351 -20.30 -4.15 50.52
N GLU A 352 -20.71 -3.44 49.45
CA GLU A 352 -21.32 -2.11 49.62
C GLU A 352 -22.85 -1.96 49.64
N ASN A 353 -23.69 -3.02 49.55
CA ASN A 353 -25.14 -2.84 49.66
C ASN A 353 -25.83 -3.76 50.70
N ASN A 354 -26.44 -3.10 51.69
CA ASN A 354 -27.53 -3.48 52.63
C ASN A 354 -27.74 -4.98 52.90
N VAL A 355 -27.06 -5.48 53.94
CA VAL A 355 -27.47 -6.70 54.64
C VAL A 355 -28.50 -6.29 55.69
N VAL A 356 -29.66 -6.96 55.77
CA VAL A 356 -30.58 -6.79 56.91
C VAL A 356 -29.86 -7.36 58.14
N GLU A 357 -29.51 -6.51 59.11
CA GLU A 357 -28.74 -6.95 60.30
C GLU A 357 -29.47 -8.08 61.05
N ASP A 358 -30.80 -8.07 61.05
CA ASP A 358 -31.69 -9.02 61.75
C ASP A 358 -32.07 -10.30 60.96
N ALA A 359 -31.57 -10.52 59.74
CA ALA A 359 -31.88 -11.74 58.98
C ALA A 359 -31.11 -12.96 59.53
N GLN A 360 -31.82 -14.07 59.80
CA GLN A 360 -31.21 -15.34 60.24
C GLN A 360 -30.18 -15.82 59.22
N SER A 361 -28.94 -16.02 59.67
CA SER A 361 -27.85 -16.55 58.86
C SER A 361 -27.95 -18.07 58.72
N GLN A 362 -27.73 -18.59 57.52
CA GLN A 362 -27.66 -20.02 57.26
C GLN A 362 -26.21 -20.46 57.02
N GLU A 363 -25.73 -21.46 57.76
CA GLU A 363 -24.43 -22.10 57.52
C GLU A 363 -24.60 -23.37 56.67
N THR A 364 -23.90 -23.43 55.55
CA THR A 364 -23.80 -24.62 54.70
C THR A 364 -22.45 -25.29 54.93
N LYS A 365 -22.45 -26.52 55.49
CA LYS A 365 -21.22 -27.29 55.69
C LYS A 365 -20.70 -27.86 54.37
N ILE A 366 -19.41 -27.69 54.11
CA ILE A 366 -18.76 -28.11 52.86
C ILE A 366 -17.43 -28.78 53.14
N ASP A 367 -17.02 -29.66 52.23
CA ASP A 367 -15.72 -30.33 52.24
C ASP A 367 -14.77 -29.71 51.20
N VAL A 368 -15.33 -29.18 50.10
CA VAL A 368 -14.59 -28.55 49.01
C VAL A 368 -15.21 -27.20 48.62
N LEU A 369 -14.37 -26.19 48.42
CA LEU A 369 -14.74 -24.88 47.89
C LEU A 369 -14.08 -24.63 46.53
N ILE A 370 -14.87 -24.49 45.48
CA ILE A 370 -14.40 -24.12 44.14
C ILE A 370 -14.70 -22.64 43.90
N TRP A 371 -13.65 -21.90 43.57
CA TRP A 371 -13.78 -20.51 43.16
C TRP A 371 -14.05 -20.43 41.66
N GLY A 372 -15.31 -20.16 41.30
CA GLY A 372 -15.78 -19.90 39.92
C GLY A 372 -15.90 -18.41 39.63
N THR A 373 -14.98 -17.62 40.19
CA THR A 373 -15.05 -16.15 40.29
C THR A 373 -14.38 -15.43 39.12
N GLY A 374 -13.80 -16.17 38.16
CA GLY A 374 -13.28 -15.64 36.91
C GLY A 374 -11.85 -15.14 37.01
N PHE A 375 -11.46 -14.26 36.08
CA PHE A 375 -10.10 -13.74 35.98
C PHE A 375 -10.08 -12.23 36.20
N ASP A 376 -8.92 -11.74 36.61
CA ASP A 376 -8.63 -10.31 36.67
C ASP A 376 -8.47 -9.75 35.25
N MET A 377 -9.42 -8.91 34.84
CA MET A 377 -9.49 -8.31 33.50
C MET A 377 -9.13 -6.83 33.49
N THR A 378 -8.69 -6.23 34.62
CA THR A 378 -8.40 -4.78 34.69
C THR A 378 -6.97 -4.46 34.30
N HIS A 379 -6.00 -5.34 34.57
CA HIS A 379 -4.58 -5.15 34.25
C HIS A 379 -4.20 -5.74 32.88
N GLN A 380 -4.93 -5.38 31.82
CA GLN A 380 -4.73 -5.94 30.49
C GLN A 380 -3.40 -5.49 29.90
N GLY A 381 -2.60 -6.44 29.39
CA GLY A 381 -1.33 -6.12 28.70
C GLY A 381 -0.10 -5.93 29.61
N SER A 382 -0.27 -5.87 30.94
CA SER A 382 0.81 -5.75 31.94
C SER A 382 1.25 -7.11 32.52
N HIS A 383 1.34 -8.16 31.69
CA HIS A 383 1.70 -9.51 32.15
C HIS A 383 3.13 -9.61 32.72
N PHE A 384 3.96 -8.63 32.36
CA PHE A 384 5.30 -8.40 32.85
C PHE A 384 5.52 -6.89 32.93
N GLN A 385 6.54 -6.45 33.67
CA GLN A 385 6.81 -5.02 33.82
C GLN A 385 7.37 -4.46 32.51
N LEU A 386 6.66 -3.52 31.88
CA LEU A 386 7.09 -2.88 30.64
C LEU A 386 7.37 -1.40 30.89
N TYR A 387 8.57 -0.97 30.53
CA TYR A 387 8.99 0.43 30.64
C TYR A 387 9.37 0.98 29.27
N GLY A 388 8.79 2.11 28.91
CA GLY A 388 8.96 2.80 27.62
C GLY A 388 9.91 3.99 27.69
N LEU A 389 9.72 4.96 26.79
CA LEU A 389 10.47 6.23 26.75
C LEU A 389 10.39 6.95 28.10
N GLY A 390 11.52 7.52 28.54
CA GLY A 390 11.63 8.21 29.82
C GLY A 390 11.37 7.33 31.05
N GLY A 391 11.43 5.99 30.90
CA GLY A 391 11.16 5.04 31.98
C GLY A 391 9.68 4.90 32.36
N VAL A 392 8.77 5.38 31.50
CA VAL A 392 7.32 5.32 31.77
C VAL A 392 6.84 3.87 31.88
N SER A 393 6.16 3.53 32.98
CA SER A 393 5.52 2.23 33.17
C SER A 393 4.21 2.13 32.37
N LEU A 394 4.02 1.02 31.64
CA LEU A 394 2.77 0.79 30.90
C LEU A 394 1.56 0.66 31.83
N GLU A 395 1.76 -0.01 32.96
CA GLU A 395 0.71 -0.21 33.96
C GLU A 395 0.25 1.11 34.56
N GLU A 396 1.19 2.01 34.88
CA GLU A 396 0.89 3.34 35.40
C GLU A 396 0.25 4.23 34.34
N LEU A 397 0.72 4.16 33.08
CA LEU A 397 0.17 4.94 31.98
C LEU A 397 -1.30 4.60 31.71
N TRP A 398 -1.66 3.31 31.80
CA TRP A 398 -3.02 2.87 31.53
C TRP A 398 -3.96 3.01 32.72
N GLY A 399 -3.51 2.75 33.95
CA GLY A 399 -4.39 2.71 35.12
C GLY A 399 -5.65 1.87 34.86
N ASP A 400 -6.83 2.45 35.13
CA ASP A 400 -8.13 1.82 34.91
C ASP A 400 -8.66 1.91 33.46
N SER A 401 -7.95 2.58 32.55
CA SER A 401 -8.46 2.85 31.21
C SER A 401 -7.40 2.62 30.13
N PRO A 402 -7.08 1.35 29.83
CA PRO A 402 -6.05 1.03 28.86
C PRO A 402 -6.43 1.48 27.45
N ARG A 403 -5.42 1.95 26.69
CA ARG A 403 -5.56 2.54 25.35
C ARG A 403 -4.42 2.10 24.45
N ALA A 404 -4.75 1.78 23.20
CA ALA A 404 -3.76 1.43 22.19
C ALA A 404 -4.25 1.87 20.82
N TYR A 405 -3.33 2.27 19.95
CA TYR A 405 -3.62 2.52 18.54
C TYR A 405 -3.83 1.21 17.82
N TYR A 406 -4.97 1.07 17.13
CA TYR A 406 -5.39 -0.16 16.45
C TYR A 406 -5.29 -1.41 17.36
N SER A 407 -5.37 -1.23 18.68
CA SER A 407 -5.20 -2.29 19.66
C SER A 407 -3.88 -3.09 19.53
N VAL A 408 -2.87 -2.52 18.89
CA VAL A 408 -1.57 -3.16 18.60
C VAL A 408 -0.38 -2.34 19.09
N ALA A 409 -0.41 -1.00 19.05
CA ALA A 409 0.72 -0.15 19.41
C ALA A 409 0.33 0.85 20.51
N VAL A 410 1.30 1.22 21.35
CA VAL A 410 1.09 2.16 22.47
C VAL A 410 2.09 3.31 22.36
N ASN A 411 1.61 4.55 22.42
CA ASN A 411 2.47 5.72 22.46
C ASN A 411 3.38 5.66 23.70
N LYS A 412 4.65 6.06 23.53
CA LYS A 412 5.77 5.95 24.49
C LYS A 412 6.38 4.56 24.62
N PHE A 413 5.93 3.57 23.85
CA PHE A 413 6.52 2.22 23.83
C PHE A 413 6.99 1.87 22.41
N PRO A 414 8.15 2.40 21.98
CA PRO A 414 8.66 2.19 20.63
C PRO A 414 8.89 0.70 20.38
N ASN A 415 8.60 0.21 19.17
CA ASN A 415 8.76 -1.20 18.79
C ASN A 415 8.07 -2.24 19.72
N PHE A 416 7.18 -1.80 20.60
CA PHE A 416 6.32 -2.69 21.37
C PHE A 416 5.01 -2.92 20.61
N MET A 417 4.63 -4.17 20.46
CA MET A 417 3.40 -4.56 19.77
C MET A 417 2.57 -5.49 20.64
N MET A 418 1.27 -5.48 20.46
CA MET A 418 0.33 -6.33 21.18
C MET A 418 -0.47 -7.21 20.23
N MET A 419 -0.87 -8.37 20.74
CA MET A 419 -1.93 -9.20 20.19
C MET A 419 -3.11 -9.16 21.16
N LEU A 420 -4.32 -8.95 20.65
CA LEU A 420 -5.54 -8.78 21.43
C LEU A 420 -5.42 -7.67 22.52
N GLY A 421 -4.85 -6.52 22.14
CA GLY A 421 -4.77 -5.35 23.00
C GLY A 421 -6.15 -4.68 23.26
N PRO A 422 -6.17 -3.56 24.00
CA PRO A 422 -7.40 -2.86 24.38
C PRO A 422 -8.28 -2.53 23.18
N ASN A 423 -9.60 -2.69 23.31
CA ASN A 423 -10.60 -2.44 22.28
C ASN A 423 -10.49 -3.32 21.00
N SER A 424 -9.87 -4.50 21.07
CA SER A 424 -9.70 -5.39 19.90
C SER A 424 -10.81 -6.42 19.72
N ALA A 425 -11.23 -7.09 20.79
CA ALA A 425 -12.18 -8.20 20.73
C ALA A 425 -13.62 -7.68 20.60
N ASN A 426 -14.57 -8.52 20.18
CA ASN A 426 -16.02 -8.26 20.29
C ASN A 426 -16.80 -9.59 20.21
N PHE A 427 -18.12 -9.55 20.45
CA PHE A 427 -18.96 -10.76 20.47
C PHE A 427 -19.48 -11.22 19.10
N TRP A 428 -19.22 -10.46 18.05
CA TRP A 428 -19.67 -10.71 16.67
C TRP A 428 -18.49 -10.90 15.71
N SER A 429 -17.28 -11.04 16.21
CA SER A 429 -16.09 -11.32 15.42
C SER A 429 -15.33 -12.44 16.10
N ASN A 430 -14.81 -13.34 15.29
CA ASN A 430 -14.04 -14.45 15.81
C ASN A 430 -12.65 -13.99 16.27
N LEU A 431 -12.25 -14.35 17.49
CA LEU A 431 -10.95 -13.98 18.04
C LEU A 431 -9.79 -14.50 17.18
N THR A 432 -9.91 -15.71 16.60
CA THR A 432 -8.87 -16.24 15.70
C THR A 432 -8.63 -15.34 14.50
N THR A 433 -9.71 -14.75 13.94
CA THR A 433 -9.63 -13.83 12.82
C THR A 433 -8.99 -12.50 13.22
N LEU A 434 -9.34 -11.96 14.38
CA LEU A 434 -8.75 -10.72 14.90
C LEU A 434 -7.24 -10.87 15.16
N VAL A 435 -6.84 -12.01 15.76
CA VAL A 435 -5.43 -12.37 15.95
C VAL A 435 -4.70 -12.44 14.62
N GLU A 436 -5.26 -13.09 13.60
CA GLU A 436 -4.63 -13.15 12.28
C GLU A 436 -4.46 -11.77 11.63
N ILE A 437 -5.46 -10.89 11.75
CA ILE A 437 -5.40 -9.52 11.24
C ILE A 437 -4.24 -8.77 11.90
N GLN A 438 -4.17 -8.80 13.23
CA GLN A 438 -3.12 -8.14 13.99
C GLN A 438 -1.73 -8.74 13.70
N ALA A 439 -1.62 -10.07 13.57
CA ALA A 439 -0.37 -10.72 13.25
C ALA A 439 0.17 -10.26 11.89
N LYS A 440 -0.70 -10.16 10.88
CA LYS A 440 -0.31 -9.65 9.56
C LYS A 440 0.15 -8.19 9.62
N TYR A 441 -0.56 -7.34 10.37
CA TYR A 441 -0.17 -5.94 10.57
C TYR A 441 1.19 -5.82 11.27
N ASN A 442 1.37 -6.57 12.37
CA ASN A 442 2.63 -6.57 13.13
C ASN A 442 3.80 -7.11 12.27
N VAL A 443 3.58 -8.11 11.41
CA VAL A 443 4.60 -8.57 10.45
C VAL A 443 5.07 -7.45 9.51
N GLN A 444 4.16 -6.60 9.01
CA GLN A 444 4.55 -5.48 8.15
C GLN A 444 5.43 -4.48 8.90
N LEU A 445 5.09 -4.16 10.16
CA LEU A 445 5.92 -3.32 11.01
C LEU A 445 7.29 -3.96 11.30
N ILE A 446 7.34 -5.26 11.59
CA ILE A 446 8.59 -6.00 11.83
C ILE A 446 9.49 -5.96 10.60
N LYS A 447 8.93 -6.21 9.40
CA LYS A 447 9.69 -6.13 8.13
C LYS A 447 10.28 -4.74 7.93
N ARG A 448 9.51 -3.69 8.23
CA ARG A 448 9.99 -2.31 8.15
C ARG A 448 11.13 -2.06 9.13
N ILE A 449 10.96 -2.39 10.40
CA ILE A 449 11.98 -2.22 11.44
C ILE A 449 13.24 -3.03 11.10
N LYS A 450 13.10 -4.25 10.59
CA LYS A 450 14.23 -5.11 10.16
C LYS A 450 14.98 -4.51 8.98
N ALA A 451 14.29 -4.12 7.92
CA ALA A 451 14.91 -3.52 6.75
C ALA A 451 15.67 -2.23 7.10
N GLU A 452 15.11 -1.40 7.98
CA GLU A 452 15.76 -0.19 8.47
C GLU A 452 16.96 -0.52 9.37
N CYS A 453 16.84 -1.50 10.27
CA CYS A 453 17.96 -1.98 11.07
C CYS A 453 19.12 -2.50 10.23
N ASP A 454 18.82 -3.24 9.16
CA ASP A 454 19.82 -3.81 8.26
C ASP A 454 20.50 -2.75 7.37
N THR A 455 19.77 -1.68 7.03
CA THR A 455 20.26 -0.64 6.09
C THR A 455 20.89 0.54 6.80
N ASN A 456 20.26 1.03 7.88
CA ASN A 456 20.52 2.33 8.50
C ASN A 456 21.00 2.24 9.96
N GLY A 457 21.08 1.03 10.55
CA GLY A 457 21.46 0.82 11.94
C GLY A 457 20.26 0.85 12.91
N PRO A 458 20.48 0.96 14.24
CA PRO A 458 19.40 0.86 15.23
C PRO A 458 18.19 1.75 14.89
N TYR A 459 16.99 1.16 14.91
CA TYR A 459 15.78 1.82 14.43
C TYR A 459 14.59 1.55 15.34
N ALA A 460 13.79 2.60 15.59
CA ALA A 460 12.60 2.53 16.41
C ALA A 460 11.44 3.33 15.80
N MET A 461 10.25 2.75 15.90
CA MET A 461 8.98 3.40 15.57
C MET A 461 8.11 3.49 16.82
N ASN A 462 7.62 4.69 17.11
CA ASN A 462 6.66 4.93 18.18
C ASN A 462 5.38 5.50 17.57
N VAL A 463 4.21 4.98 17.92
CA VAL A 463 2.94 5.58 17.44
C VAL A 463 2.78 6.98 18.04
N THR A 464 2.29 7.96 17.28
CA THR A 464 2.08 9.32 17.80
C THR A 464 0.92 9.37 18.79
N ALA A 465 0.94 10.35 19.70
CA ALA A 465 -0.14 10.52 20.69
C ALA A 465 -1.46 10.86 19.98
N GLU A 466 -1.39 11.73 18.97
CA GLU A 466 -2.54 12.18 18.19
C GLU A 466 -3.22 11.02 17.47
N ALA A 467 -2.45 10.12 16.86
CA ALA A 467 -3.00 8.96 16.16
C ALA A 467 -3.67 7.98 17.13
N GLN A 468 -3.03 7.71 18.28
CA GLN A 468 -3.60 6.87 19.32
C GLN A 468 -4.89 7.48 19.88
N ASP A 469 -4.87 8.76 20.23
CA ASP A 469 -6.00 9.43 20.87
C ASP A 469 -7.17 9.59 19.90
N ALA A 470 -6.90 9.93 18.63
CA ALA A 470 -7.92 9.99 17.59
C ALA A 470 -8.61 8.63 17.40
N TYR A 471 -7.83 7.55 17.32
CA TYR A 471 -8.39 6.20 17.22
C TYR A 471 -9.25 5.85 18.44
N ASN A 472 -8.73 6.07 19.66
CA ASN A 472 -9.46 5.70 20.87
C ASN A 472 -10.71 6.55 21.08
N LYS A 473 -10.68 7.85 20.76
CA LYS A 473 -11.86 8.73 20.77
C LYS A 473 -12.92 8.24 19.79
N GLU A 474 -12.51 7.85 18.58
CA GLU A 474 -13.43 7.30 17.58
C GLU A 474 -14.06 5.98 18.05
N ILE A 475 -13.24 5.07 18.57
CA ILE A 475 -13.69 3.78 19.09
C ILE A 475 -14.69 3.98 20.23
N GLN A 476 -14.39 4.85 21.20
CA GLN A 476 -15.32 5.16 22.29
C GLN A 476 -16.61 5.80 21.78
N GLY A 477 -16.54 6.73 20.82
CA GLY A 477 -17.72 7.32 20.18
C GLY A 477 -18.60 6.30 19.44
N LYS A 478 -18.05 5.15 19.05
CA LYS A 478 -18.77 4.06 18.37
C LYS A 478 -19.27 2.96 19.29
N MET A 479 -18.98 3.03 20.60
CA MET A 479 -19.41 2.01 21.58
C MET A 479 -20.93 1.93 21.73
N GLY A 480 -21.66 3.02 21.46
CA GLY A 480 -23.12 3.03 21.26
C GLY A 480 -23.93 2.19 22.26
N ASN A 481 -25.03 1.61 21.78
CA ASN A 481 -25.98 0.81 22.56
C ASN A 481 -25.54 -0.65 22.77
N ILE A 482 -24.25 -0.98 22.80
CA ILE A 482 -23.82 -2.37 23.08
C ILE A 482 -24.33 -2.79 24.46
N ALA A 483 -24.93 -3.99 24.56
CA ALA A 483 -25.63 -4.44 25.77
C ALA A 483 -24.80 -4.45 27.06
N ILE A 484 -23.48 -4.63 26.97
CA ILE A 484 -22.57 -4.55 28.14
C ILE A 484 -22.47 -3.13 28.73
N LEU A 485 -22.87 -2.11 27.97
CA LEU A 485 -22.88 -0.70 28.38
C LEU A 485 -24.29 -0.21 28.71
N SER A 486 -25.28 -1.11 28.76
CA SER A 486 -26.66 -0.76 29.13
C SER A 486 -26.73 -0.25 30.58
N PRO A 487 -27.60 0.72 30.89
CA PRO A 487 -27.78 1.22 32.25
C PRO A 487 -28.10 0.09 33.25
N GLY A 488 -27.42 0.10 34.40
CA GLY A 488 -27.59 -0.93 35.44
C GLY A 488 -26.87 -2.27 35.14
N CYS A 489 -26.12 -2.35 34.03
CA CYS A 489 -25.37 -3.54 33.69
C CYS A 489 -24.04 -3.66 34.48
N ASN A 490 -24.05 -4.51 35.52
CA ASN A 490 -22.84 -4.83 36.28
C ASN A 490 -22.08 -6.03 35.70
N ASN A 491 -21.02 -5.76 34.95
CA ASN A 491 -20.15 -6.77 34.32
C ASN A 491 -18.66 -6.48 34.61
N TYR A 492 -17.78 -7.40 34.20
CA TYR A 492 -16.32 -7.31 34.47
C TYR A 492 -15.51 -6.80 33.27
N TYR A 493 -16.17 -6.27 32.24
CA TYR A 493 -15.56 -5.74 31.03
C TYR A 493 -15.48 -4.21 31.00
N THR A 494 -16.15 -3.56 31.95
CA THR A 494 -16.16 -2.11 32.12
C THR A 494 -15.27 -1.70 33.30
N ASN A 495 -14.63 -0.55 33.19
CA ASN A 495 -13.84 0.01 34.29
C ASN A 495 -14.70 0.74 35.33
N SER A 496 -14.03 1.40 36.28
CA SER A 496 -14.61 2.20 37.35
C SER A 496 -15.50 3.37 36.89
N THR A 497 -15.41 3.75 35.62
CA THR A 497 -16.20 4.83 35.00
C THR A 497 -17.30 4.33 34.04
N GLY A 498 -17.45 3.00 33.92
CA GLY A 498 -18.42 2.37 33.01
C GLY A 498 -17.94 2.25 31.55
N GLU A 499 -16.69 2.59 31.25
CA GLU A 499 -16.12 2.45 29.90
C GLU A 499 -15.75 1.00 29.61
N ALA A 500 -16.06 0.51 28.40
CA ALA A 500 -15.49 -0.74 27.91
C ALA A 500 -14.00 -0.57 27.58
N THR A 501 -13.16 -1.40 28.20
CA THR A 501 -11.69 -1.31 28.04
C THR A 501 -11.11 -2.41 27.16
N TYR A 502 -11.83 -3.51 26.98
CA TYR A 502 -11.41 -4.66 26.16
C TYR A 502 -12.11 -4.75 24.80
N TRP A 503 -13.42 -4.47 24.80
CA TRP A 503 -14.28 -4.75 23.67
C TRP A 503 -14.33 -3.57 22.71
N GLY A 504 -14.21 -3.84 21.40
CA GLY A 504 -14.31 -2.86 20.33
C GLY A 504 -15.66 -2.90 19.61
N PRO A 505 -16.13 -1.79 19.02
CA PRO A 505 -17.41 -1.71 18.32
C PRO A 505 -17.33 -2.15 16.84
N LEU A 506 -16.12 -2.34 16.30
CA LEU A 506 -15.91 -2.60 14.88
C LEU A 506 -16.25 -4.04 14.52
N ARG A 507 -16.69 -4.25 13.28
CA ARG A 507 -16.80 -5.58 12.68
C ARG A 507 -15.42 -6.05 12.23
N GLY A 508 -15.21 -7.36 12.15
CA GLY A 508 -13.90 -7.94 11.90
C GLY A 508 -13.32 -7.52 10.55
N TRP A 509 -14.15 -7.38 9.51
CA TRP A 509 -13.70 -6.90 8.19
C TRP A 509 -13.39 -5.39 8.17
N VAL A 510 -14.13 -4.56 8.91
CA VAL A 510 -13.83 -3.12 9.04
C VAL A 510 -12.49 -2.94 9.73
N TYR A 511 -12.25 -3.76 10.76
CA TYR A 511 -10.99 -3.79 11.46
C TYR A 511 -9.85 -4.32 10.57
N ALA A 512 -10.09 -5.39 9.80
CA ALA A 512 -9.13 -5.88 8.81
C ALA A 512 -8.74 -4.81 7.80
N TRP A 513 -9.71 -4.05 7.29
CA TRP A 513 -9.48 -3.00 6.31
C TRP A 513 -8.58 -1.87 6.87
N ARG A 514 -8.77 -1.50 8.13
CA ARG A 514 -7.92 -0.50 8.81
C ARG A 514 -6.48 -0.95 9.02
N LEU A 515 -6.30 -2.25 9.24
CA LEU A 515 -5.00 -2.88 9.49
C LEU A 515 -4.39 -3.50 8.22
N LEU A 516 -4.94 -3.21 7.03
CA LEU A 516 -4.35 -3.66 5.76
C LEU A 516 -2.93 -3.09 5.59
N TRP A 517 -2.74 -1.81 5.91
CA TRP A 517 -1.48 -1.09 5.70
C TRP A 517 -1.12 -0.22 6.91
N PRO A 518 0.11 -0.33 7.46
CA PRO A 518 0.63 0.62 8.43
C PRO A 518 0.67 2.04 7.86
N LYS A 519 0.01 2.97 8.54
CA LYS A 519 0.04 4.39 8.20
C LYS A 519 1.32 4.99 8.75
N THR A 520 2.34 5.14 7.92
CA THR A 520 3.68 5.59 8.34
C THR A 520 3.67 6.94 9.05
N ASN A 521 2.80 7.86 8.62
CA ASN A 521 2.60 9.17 9.25
C ASN A 521 1.99 9.11 10.67
N HIS A 522 1.49 7.95 11.11
CA HIS A 522 1.00 7.75 12.48
C HIS A 522 2.10 7.25 13.43
N TYR A 523 3.33 7.09 12.94
CA TYR A 523 4.48 6.68 13.74
C TYR A 523 5.58 7.75 13.63
N THR A 524 6.11 8.20 14.76
CA THR A 524 7.36 8.95 14.82
C THR A 524 8.54 7.99 14.73
N VAL A 525 9.60 8.44 14.05
CA VAL A 525 10.84 7.69 13.83
C VAL A 525 11.95 8.34 14.64
N ALA A 526 12.73 7.54 15.36
CA ALA A 526 13.73 8.01 16.32
C ALA A 526 15.03 8.51 15.67
N VAL A 527 14.92 9.54 14.83
CA VAL A 527 15.98 10.56 14.69
C VAL A 527 15.55 11.89 15.36
N ASP A 528 14.23 12.11 15.58
CA ASP A 528 13.69 13.39 16.06
C ASP A 528 13.04 13.35 17.47
N MET A 529 13.20 12.30 18.27
CA MET A 529 12.49 12.18 19.56
C MET A 529 13.16 12.91 20.73
N ALA A 530 13.52 14.19 20.54
CA ALA A 530 13.90 15.09 21.62
C ALA A 530 13.03 16.36 21.61
N VAL A 531 12.22 16.50 22.67
CA VAL A 531 11.57 17.73 23.17
C VAL A 531 10.27 18.18 22.46
N THR A 532 9.16 18.26 23.21
CA THR A 532 8.36 19.50 23.42
C THR A 532 7.14 19.26 24.34
N ASN A 533 6.96 20.15 25.31
CA ASN A 533 5.89 20.21 26.31
C ASN A 533 4.97 21.42 26.03
N GLY A 534 3.67 21.26 26.30
CA GLY A 534 2.77 22.24 26.93
C GLY A 534 2.36 23.52 26.17
N ASP A 535 1.07 23.68 25.86
CA ASP A 535 0.13 24.54 26.62
C ASP A 535 -1.14 24.92 25.82
N LYS A 536 -2.25 25.09 26.56
CA LYS A 536 -3.61 25.48 26.10
C LYS A 536 -3.76 27.01 25.96
N PRO A 537 -4.74 27.49 25.17
CA PRO A 537 -5.59 28.58 25.69
C PRO A 537 -7.08 28.55 25.28
N ASP A 538 -7.82 29.40 26.00
CA ASP A 538 -9.27 29.52 26.20
C ASP A 538 -10.12 30.23 25.11
N GLU A 539 -11.42 30.06 25.33
CA GLU A 539 -12.68 30.54 24.77
C GLU A 539 -12.82 32.01 24.30
N LYS A 540 -13.55 32.17 23.17
CA LYS A 540 -14.79 32.98 22.92
C LYS A 540 -14.81 33.40 21.44
N SER A 541 -15.91 33.50 20.70
CA SER A 541 -17.35 33.25 20.91
C SER A 541 -17.97 33.03 19.53
N ALA A 542 -18.70 31.93 19.32
CA ALA A 542 -19.50 31.67 18.12
C ALA A 542 -20.98 31.71 18.52
N ALA A 543 -21.57 32.91 18.46
CA ALA A 543 -22.98 33.10 18.86
C ALA A 543 -23.95 33.02 17.69
N ASP A 544 -23.49 33.08 16.44
CA ASP A 544 -24.39 33.18 15.31
C ASP A 544 -23.91 32.24 14.23
N LEU A 545 -24.69 31.18 13.96
CA LEU A 545 -24.92 30.53 12.66
C LEU A 545 -25.14 29.01 12.79
N TYR A 546 -26.41 28.67 13.05
CA TYR A 546 -27.24 27.70 12.32
C TYR A 546 -28.02 26.71 13.20
N ALA A 547 -29.15 27.22 13.66
CA ALA A 547 -30.31 26.48 14.11
C ALA A 547 -30.91 25.64 12.96
N ALA A 548 -30.90 24.31 13.12
CA ALA A 548 -31.97 23.37 12.71
C ALA A 548 -31.58 21.92 13.04
N ASN A 549 -31.33 21.61 14.32
CA ASN A 549 -31.44 20.26 14.94
C ASN A 549 -31.05 20.37 16.42
N ALA A 550 -31.86 21.10 17.18
CA ALA A 550 -31.69 21.20 18.63
C ALA A 550 -32.38 19.99 19.29
N ASN A 551 -31.59 19.08 19.86
CA ASN A 551 -31.84 18.44 21.17
C ASN A 551 -30.82 17.34 21.56
N PHE A 552 -29.79 17.04 20.77
CA PHE A 552 -28.76 16.03 21.13
C PHE A 552 -27.35 16.39 20.63
N VAL A 553 -26.79 17.54 21.02
CA VAL A 553 -25.38 17.82 20.73
C VAL A 553 -24.69 18.34 21.99
N ASP A 554 -23.60 17.66 22.36
CA ASP A 554 -22.66 18.07 23.39
C ASP A 554 -22.23 19.53 23.13
N PRO A 555 -22.38 20.45 24.10
CA PRO A 555 -21.94 21.84 23.98
C PRO A 555 -20.47 22.02 23.57
N LYS A 556 -19.62 20.98 23.70
CA LYS A 556 -18.23 20.99 23.24
C LYS A 556 -18.05 20.83 21.73
N LEU A 557 -19.10 20.48 20.98
CA LEU A 557 -19.06 20.19 19.53
C LEU A 557 -19.59 21.34 18.66
N THR A 558 -20.11 22.42 19.24
CA THR A 558 -20.77 23.54 18.52
C THR A 558 -19.83 24.44 17.73
N ASN A 559 -18.51 24.34 17.93
CA ASN A 559 -17.49 25.13 17.23
C ASN A 559 -16.77 24.35 16.11
N LEU A 560 -17.20 23.12 15.79
CA LEU A 560 -16.64 22.38 14.67
C LEU A 560 -17.25 22.90 13.36
N PRO A 561 -16.47 23.08 12.28
CA PRO A 561 -17.02 23.41 10.97
C PRO A 561 -18.03 22.32 10.54
N PRO A 562 -19.16 22.70 9.90
CA PRO A 562 -20.19 21.75 9.49
C PRO A 562 -19.62 20.69 8.53
N LEU A 563 -20.20 19.48 8.57
CA LEU A 563 -19.91 18.46 7.57
C LEU A 563 -20.26 19.01 6.19
N TYR A 564 -19.36 18.77 5.25
CA TYR A 564 -19.52 19.24 3.89
C TYR A 564 -20.61 18.41 3.19
N GLY A 565 -21.54 19.06 2.47
CA GLY A 565 -22.85 18.48 2.14
C GLY A 565 -22.88 17.41 1.04
N HIS A 566 -21.77 17.18 0.34
CA HIS A 566 -21.71 16.25 -0.80
C HIS A 566 -21.30 14.82 -0.39
N CYS A 567 -21.54 13.84 -1.25
CA CYS A 567 -21.09 12.47 -1.06
C CYS A 567 -19.58 12.31 -1.34
N ILE A 568 -18.92 11.32 -0.73
CA ILE A 568 -17.45 11.13 -0.86
C ILE A 568 -16.97 10.87 -2.30
N ASP A 569 -17.85 10.31 -3.14
CA ASP A 569 -17.67 10.02 -4.56
C ASP A 569 -18.33 11.07 -5.48
N ASP A 570 -18.82 12.19 -4.92
CA ASP A 570 -19.18 13.39 -5.68
C ASP A 570 -17.92 14.20 -5.99
N LEU A 571 -17.22 13.76 -7.03
CA LEU A 571 -15.92 14.28 -7.42
C LEU A 571 -16.05 15.63 -8.15
N ARG A 572 -15.28 16.64 -7.70
CA ARG A 572 -15.26 18.00 -8.27
C ARG A 572 -15.06 17.96 -9.80
N PRO A 573 -15.87 18.63 -10.63
CA PRO A 573 -15.57 18.77 -12.05
C PRO A 573 -14.20 19.43 -12.26
N ILE A 574 -13.39 18.85 -13.15
CA ILE A 574 -12.05 19.35 -13.46
C ILE A 574 -11.92 19.54 -14.96
N LYS A 575 -11.33 20.67 -15.36
CA LYS A 575 -10.93 20.93 -16.73
C LYS A 575 -9.43 20.80 -16.90
N VAL A 576 -9.00 20.03 -17.90
CA VAL A 576 -7.59 19.81 -18.26
C VAL A 576 -7.39 20.23 -19.72
N ILE A 577 -6.41 21.11 -19.95
CA ILE A 577 -5.95 21.46 -21.29
C ILE A 577 -4.59 20.80 -21.56
N CYS A 578 -4.47 20.12 -22.70
CA CYS A 578 -3.21 19.53 -23.16
C CYS A 578 -2.74 20.21 -24.46
N ILE A 579 -1.46 20.58 -24.53
CA ILE A 579 -0.88 21.27 -25.68
C ILE A 579 0.01 20.30 -26.48
N GLY A 580 -0.43 19.95 -27.68
CA GLY A 580 0.23 19.04 -28.62
C GLY A 580 -0.43 17.65 -28.71
N ALA A 581 -0.45 17.08 -29.91
CA ALA A 581 -1.07 15.80 -30.29
C ALA A 581 -0.05 14.82 -30.93
N GLY A 582 1.17 14.77 -30.40
CA GLY A 582 2.12 13.68 -30.63
C GLY A 582 1.80 12.45 -29.76
N PHE A 583 2.76 11.53 -29.62
CA PHE A 583 2.63 10.35 -28.73
C PHE A 583 2.08 10.70 -27.33
N SER A 584 2.62 11.75 -26.69
CA SER A 584 2.19 12.15 -25.35
C SER A 584 0.76 12.70 -25.31
N GLY A 585 0.38 13.52 -26.29
CA GLY A 585 -0.94 14.13 -26.36
C GLY A 585 -2.04 13.13 -26.71
N ILE A 586 -1.76 12.24 -27.67
CA ILE A 586 -2.66 11.12 -28.01
C ILE A 586 -2.86 10.25 -26.77
N LEU A 587 -1.79 9.88 -26.07
CA LEU A 587 -1.86 9.11 -24.84
C LEU A 587 -2.71 9.81 -23.76
N ALA A 588 -2.52 11.10 -23.55
CA ALA A 588 -3.32 11.88 -22.59
C ALA A 588 -4.81 11.89 -22.98
N GLY A 589 -5.12 12.09 -24.27
CA GLY A 589 -6.50 12.04 -24.78
C GLY A 589 -7.16 10.66 -24.74
N ILE A 590 -6.38 9.59 -24.56
CA ILE A 590 -6.89 8.25 -24.29
C ILE A 590 -7.09 8.06 -22.78
N ARG A 591 -6.05 8.31 -21.97
CA ARG A 591 -6.00 7.88 -20.57
C ARG A 591 -6.74 8.81 -19.61
N PHE A 592 -6.70 10.12 -19.82
CA PHE A 592 -7.42 11.06 -18.93
C PHE A 592 -8.93 10.81 -18.96
N PRO A 593 -9.60 10.77 -20.14
CA PRO A 593 -11.04 10.47 -20.19
C PRO A 593 -11.42 9.07 -19.71
N GLN A 594 -10.51 8.09 -19.78
CA GLN A 594 -10.74 6.74 -19.26
C GLN A 594 -10.70 6.67 -17.72
N ARG A 595 -9.98 7.58 -17.06
CA ARG A 595 -9.61 7.44 -15.65
C ARG A 595 -10.09 8.58 -14.76
N VAL A 596 -10.34 9.77 -15.31
CA VAL A 596 -10.79 10.95 -14.56
C VAL A 596 -12.28 11.17 -14.86
N PRO A 597 -13.17 10.89 -13.91
CA PRO A 597 -14.59 11.21 -14.06
C PRO A 597 -14.82 12.72 -14.04
N ASN A 598 -15.99 13.21 -14.49
CA ASN A 598 -16.34 14.64 -14.51
C ASN A 598 -15.25 15.54 -15.15
N LEU A 599 -14.58 15.02 -16.18
CA LEU A 599 -13.49 15.68 -16.87
C LEU A 599 -13.99 16.46 -18.10
N ASP A 600 -13.63 17.74 -18.17
CA ASP A 600 -13.59 18.50 -19.42
C ASP A 600 -12.16 18.47 -19.96
N PHE A 601 -11.96 17.88 -21.15
CA PHE A 601 -10.63 17.65 -21.73
C PHE A 601 -10.54 18.23 -23.12
N THR A 602 -9.52 19.08 -23.35
CA THR A 602 -9.24 19.64 -24.66
C THR A 602 -7.75 19.52 -24.99
N ILE A 603 -7.45 19.13 -26.22
CA ILE A 603 -6.11 19.16 -26.81
C ILE A 603 -6.04 20.28 -27.84
N TYR A 604 -5.05 21.15 -27.76
CA TYR A 604 -4.73 22.12 -28.82
C TYR A 604 -3.48 21.67 -29.59
N GLU A 605 -3.58 21.59 -30.92
CA GLU A 605 -2.49 21.15 -31.81
C GLU A 605 -2.30 22.16 -32.95
N LYS A 606 -1.05 22.59 -33.18
CA LYS A 606 -0.72 23.56 -34.24
C LYS A 606 -0.81 22.94 -35.64
N ASN A 607 -0.55 21.65 -35.75
CA ASN A 607 -0.63 20.91 -37.01
C ASN A 607 -2.09 20.67 -37.42
N GLU A 608 -2.29 20.24 -38.67
CA GLU A 608 -3.62 19.82 -39.17
C GLU A 608 -3.98 18.39 -38.81
N GLU A 609 -3.02 17.65 -38.24
CA GLU A 609 -3.15 16.23 -38.01
C GLU A 609 -2.28 15.82 -36.81
N VAL A 610 -2.62 14.68 -36.20
CA VAL A 610 -1.85 14.08 -35.11
C VAL A 610 -0.49 13.54 -35.61
N GLY A 611 0.41 13.27 -34.67
CA GLY A 611 1.67 12.55 -34.93
C GLY A 611 2.92 13.29 -34.48
N GLY A 612 2.84 14.60 -34.23
CA GLY A 612 3.94 15.42 -33.73
C GLY A 612 5.20 15.28 -34.58
N THR A 613 6.30 14.78 -33.98
CA THR A 613 7.58 14.54 -34.68
C THR A 613 7.40 13.73 -35.97
N TRP A 614 6.53 12.73 -35.97
CA TRP A 614 6.31 11.84 -37.13
C TRP A 614 5.39 12.47 -38.18
N PHE A 615 4.70 13.55 -37.86
CA PHE A 615 3.97 14.37 -38.82
C PHE A 615 4.88 15.41 -39.49
N GLU A 616 5.74 16.07 -38.71
CA GLU A 616 6.59 17.16 -39.20
C GLU A 616 7.83 16.65 -39.96
N ASN A 617 8.49 15.60 -39.47
CA ASN A 617 9.74 15.12 -40.05
C ASN A 617 9.47 14.11 -41.16
N ARG A 618 9.66 14.55 -42.42
CA ARG A 618 9.37 13.77 -43.63
C ARG A 618 10.57 13.54 -44.53
N TYR A 619 11.79 13.82 -44.04
CA TYR A 619 13.00 13.68 -44.83
C TYR A 619 13.27 12.21 -45.23
N PRO A 620 13.95 11.95 -46.35
CA PRO A 620 14.28 10.61 -46.81
C PRO A 620 15.06 9.82 -45.76
N GLY A 621 14.56 8.62 -45.43
CA GLY A 621 15.20 7.72 -44.48
C GLY A 621 14.82 7.95 -43.01
N VAL A 622 13.93 8.92 -42.71
CA VAL A 622 13.42 9.16 -41.35
C VAL A 622 12.88 7.88 -40.71
N ARG A 623 13.42 7.53 -39.54
CA ARG A 623 13.05 6.34 -38.76
C ARG A 623 13.40 6.51 -37.30
N CYS A 624 12.78 5.69 -36.45
CA CYS A 624 13.18 5.60 -35.04
C CYS A 624 14.49 4.80 -34.91
N ASP A 625 15.30 5.17 -33.93
CA ASP A 625 16.50 4.44 -33.50
C ASP A 625 16.20 3.34 -32.46
N VAL A 626 14.93 3.13 -32.15
CA VAL A 626 14.40 2.09 -31.26
C VAL A 626 13.60 1.12 -32.12
N PRO A 627 13.71 -0.20 -31.92
CA PRO A 627 12.95 -1.17 -32.70
C PRO A 627 11.44 -0.92 -32.62
N SER A 628 10.73 -1.09 -33.73
CA SER A 628 9.30 -0.76 -33.88
C SER A 628 8.44 -1.45 -32.82
N ALA A 629 8.75 -2.72 -32.51
CA ALA A 629 8.03 -3.50 -31.49
C ALA A 629 8.14 -2.92 -30.08
N ALA A 630 9.19 -2.14 -29.77
CA ALA A 630 9.38 -1.46 -28.49
C ALA A 630 9.00 0.04 -28.56
N TYR A 631 8.73 0.59 -29.74
CA TYR A 631 8.39 2.00 -29.98
C TYR A 631 6.91 2.17 -30.37
N GLN A 632 6.05 1.63 -29.51
CA GLN A 632 4.59 1.64 -29.63
C GLN A 632 3.97 1.59 -28.23
N TYR A 633 2.69 1.92 -28.10
CA TYR A 633 2.00 1.81 -26.81
C TYR A 633 1.96 0.35 -26.32
N THR A 634 2.01 0.15 -25.00
CA THR A 634 1.97 -1.19 -24.41
C THR A 634 0.58 -1.81 -24.55
N PHE A 635 -0.46 -0.98 -24.52
CA PHE A 635 -1.85 -1.40 -24.67
C PHE A 635 -2.34 -1.50 -26.13
N GLU A 636 -1.56 -1.00 -27.10
CA GLU A 636 -1.91 -1.03 -28.53
C GLU A 636 -0.73 -1.54 -29.35
N SER A 637 -0.59 -2.87 -29.40
CA SER A 637 0.43 -3.52 -30.23
C SER A 637 0.08 -3.46 -31.71
N ASN A 638 1.08 -3.24 -32.56
CA ASN A 638 1.01 -3.36 -34.01
C ASN A 638 1.82 -4.57 -34.47
N THR A 639 1.13 -5.65 -34.80
CA THR A 639 1.73 -6.91 -35.25
C THR A 639 2.22 -6.85 -36.69
N GLN A 640 1.98 -5.75 -37.40
CA GLN A 640 2.21 -5.61 -38.84
C GLN A 640 3.29 -4.57 -39.17
N TRP A 641 4.27 -4.38 -38.28
CA TRP A 641 5.44 -3.57 -38.60
C TRP A 641 6.20 -4.19 -39.76
N SER A 642 6.39 -3.43 -40.84
CA SER A 642 7.02 -3.93 -42.08
C SER A 642 8.52 -4.22 -41.93
N GLU A 643 9.20 -3.46 -41.06
CA GLU A 643 10.64 -3.50 -40.80
C GLU A 643 10.91 -3.46 -39.29
N TYR A 644 12.04 -4.04 -38.88
CA TYR A 644 12.48 -4.03 -37.48
C TYR A 644 12.66 -2.61 -36.92
N TYR A 645 13.22 -1.71 -37.73
CA TYR A 645 13.16 -0.25 -37.53
C TYR A 645 12.32 0.39 -38.65
N CYS A 646 11.03 0.60 -38.43
CA CYS A 646 10.11 1.11 -39.45
C CYS A 646 10.35 2.57 -39.82
N LYS A 647 9.84 2.96 -40.99
CA LYS A 647 9.93 4.33 -41.51
C LYS A 647 8.97 5.26 -40.74
N GLY A 648 9.31 6.54 -40.65
CA GLY A 648 8.51 7.52 -39.91
C GLY A 648 7.05 7.62 -40.36
N GLY A 649 6.77 7.45 -41.66
CA GLY A 649 5.40 7.43 -42.18
C GLY A 649 4.56 6.29 -41.61
N GLU A 650 5.15 5.09 -41.42
CA GLU A 650 4.44 3.94 -40.83
C GLU A 650 4.13 4.16 -39.35
N ILE A 651 5.05 4.80 -38.62
CA ILE A 651 4.82 5.22 -37.22
C ILE A 651 3.68 6.24 -37.14
N ASN A 652 3.63 7.19 -38.07
CA ASN A 652 2.54 8.18 -38.12
C ASN A 652 1.18 7.50 -38.37
N GLU A 653 1.10 6.59 -39.35
CA GLU A 653 -0.14 5.85 -39.62
C GLU A 653 -0.59 5.01 -38.41
N TYR A 654 0.35 4.41 -37.66
CA TYR A 654 0.04 3.77 -36.38
C TYR A 654 -0.58 4.75 -35.37
N LEU A 655 -0.04 5.96 -35.24
CA LEU A 655 -0.56 6.99 -34.33
C LEU A 655 -1.96 7.46 -34.74
N LYS A 656 -2.19 7.72 -36.03
CA LYS A 656 -3.52 8.08 -36.56
C LYS A 656 -4.54 6.99 -36.28
N ARG A 657 -4.22 5.74 -36.63
CA ARG A 657 -5.09 4.57 -36.39
C ARG A 657 -5.43 4.45 -34.90
N THR A 658 -4.44 4.62 -34.03
CA THR A 658 -4.62 4.57 -32.58
C THR A 658 -5.52 5.72 -32.09
N ALA A 659 -5.24 6.96 -32.51
CA ALA A 659 -6.05 8.12 -32.15
C ALA A 659 -7.52 7.99 -32.62
N HIS A 660 -7.75 7.43 -33.82
CA HIS A 660 -9.09 7.10 -34.30
C HIS A 660 -9.76 6.00 -33.46
N LYS A 661 -9.06 4.88 -33.23
CA LYS A 661 -9.60 3.73 -32.47
C LYS A 661 -10.11 4.12 -31.10
N TYR A 662 -9.39 4.98 -30.39
CA TYR A 662 -9.76 5.44 -29.05
C TYR A 662 -10.52 6.78 -29.03
N GLY A 663 -10.94 7.28 -30.20
CA GLY A 663 -11.80 8.46 -30.31
C GLY A 663 -11.16 9.77 -29.83
N VAL A 664 -9.84 9.93 -29.96
CA VAL A 664 -9.09 11.08 -29.45
C VAL A 664 -9.42 12.37 -30.20
N TYR A 665 -9.69 12.28 -31.51
CA TYR A 665 -9.95 13.43 -32.39
C TYR A 665 -11.03 14.38 -31.87
N LYS A 666 -12.04 13.88 -31.15
CA LYS A 666 -13.12 14.71 -30.59
C LYS A 666 -12.65 15.71 -29.54
N TYR A 667 -11.48 15.49 -28.94
CA TYR A 667 -10.87 16.40 -27.98
C TYR A 667 -9.91 17.39 -28.62
N ILE A 668 -9.55 17.22 -29.91
CA ILE A 668 -8.49 17.98 -30.55
C ILE A 668 -9.06 19.19 -31.30
N LYS A 669 -8.48 20.35 -31.04
CA LYS A 669 -8.62 21.56 -31.85
C LYS A 669 -7.32 21.78 -32.64
N PHE A 670 -7.34 21.36 -33.90
CA PHE A 670 -6.21 21.49 -34.82
C PHE A 670 -5.99 22.95 -35.24
N LYS A 671 -4.86 23.20 -35.92
CA LYS A 671 -4.44 24.52 -36.39
C LYS A 671 -4.56 25.58 -35.29
N THR A 672 -4.25 25.22 -34.05
CA THR A 672 -4.32 26.12 -32.90
C THR A 672 -3.01 26.10 -32.13
N GLU A 673 -2.36 27.25 -32.03
CA GLU A 673 -1.04 27.41 -31.40
C GLU A 673 -1.17 28.06 -30.01
N LEU A 674 -0.42 27.55 -29.03
CA LEU A 674 -0.24 28.18 -27.73
C LEU A 674 0.65 29.43 -27.85
N LYS A 675 0.16 30.58 -27.38
CA LYS A 675 0.92 31.83 -27.32
C LYS A 675 1.44 32.16 -25.92
N GLY A 676 0.80 31.65 -24.88
CA GLY A 676 1.20 31.81 -23.48
C GLY A 676 0.16 31.24 -22.52
N ALA A 677 0.47 31.22 -21.23
CA ALA A 677 -0.52 30.95 -20.19
C ALA A 677 -0.13 31.61 -18.87
N THR A 678 -1.13 31.99 -18.07
CA THR A 678 -0.94 32.67 -16.78
C THR A 678 -1.78 31.99 -15.69
N TRP A 679 -1.14 31.65 -14.56
CA TRP A 679 -1.79 31.12 -13.37
C TRP A 679 -2.51 32.23 -12.59
N GLN A 680 -3.75 31.95 -12.18
CA GLN A 680 -4.60 32.84 -11.39
C GLN A 680 -4.77 32.24 -9.99
N GLU A 681 -4.14 32.85 -8.97
CA GLU A 681 -4.17 32.34 -7.59
C GLU A 681 -5.59 32.34 -6.99
N ASP A 682 -6.39 33.38 -7.27
CA ASP A 682 -7.73 33.55 -6.68
C ASP A 682 -8.71 32.46 -7.10
N THR A 683 -8.53 31.93 -8.31
CA THR A 683 -9.39 30.89 -8.90
C THR A 683 -8.74 29.52 -8.91
N GLY A 684 -7.41 29.44 -8.75
CA GLY A 684 -6.65 28.20 -8.92
C GLY A 684 -6.68 27.65 -10.34
N LYS A 685 -6.61 28.52 -11.35
CA LYS A 685 -6.74 28.14 -12.76
C LYS A 685 -5.66 28.75 -13.63
N TRP A 686 -5.32 28.06 -14.71
CA TRP A 686 -4.56 28.60 -15.82
C TRP A 686 -5.48 29.30 -16.81
N VAL A 687 -5.14 30.52 -17.20
CA VAL A 687 -5.69 31.19 -18.39
C VAL A 687 -4.71 30.96 -19.53
N VAL A 688 -5.15 30.38 -20.62
CA VAL A 688 -4.35 29.89 -21.74
C VAL A 688 -4.63 30.74 -22.98
N ASP A 689 -3.60 31.41 -23.49
CA ASP A 689 -3.67 32.27 -24.68
C ASP A 689 -3.37 31.45 -25.94
N LEU A 690 -4.31 31.47 -26.89
CA LEU A 690 -4.30 30.62 -28.08
C LEU A 690 -4.49 31.45 -29.35
N GLN A 691 -3.96 30.94 -30.47
CA GLN A 691 -4.16 31.51 -31.80
C GLN A 691 -4.65 30.45 -32.77
N ASN A 692 -5.76 30.74 -33.46
CA ASN A 692 -6.20 29.95 -34.60
C ASN A 692 -5.33 30.30 -35.83
N LEU A 693 -4.61 29.33 -36.37
CA LEU A 693 -3.68 29.52 -37.48
C LEU A 693 -4.36 29.61 -38.86
N LEU A 694 -5.64 29.26 -38.95
CA LEU A 694 -6.43 29.42 -40.19
C LEU A 694 -6.98 30.85 -40.30
N THR A 695 -7.48 31.42 -39.21
CA THR A 695 -8.09 32.75 -39.21
C THR A 695 -7.15 33.86 -38.75
N GLY A 696 -6.10 33.51 -38.00
CA GLY A 696 -5.20 34.44 -37.33
C GLY A 696 -5.72 34.98 -36.00
N GLU A 697 -6.98 34.68 -35.64
CA GLU A 697 -7.66 35.14 -34.44
C GLU A 697 -7.01 34.59 -33.15
N THR A 698 -6.85 35.47 -32.15
CA THR A 698 -6.38 35.10 -30.81
C THR A 698 -7.55 35.05 -29.83
N PHE A 699 -7.59 34.03 -28.99
CA PHE A 699 -8.63 33.84 -27.96
C PHE A 699 -8.02 33.20 -26.71
N THR A 700 -8.77 33.22 -25.61
CA THR A 700 -8.36 32.59 -24.35
C THR A 700 -9.26 31.42 -23.99
N ASP A 701 -8.69 30.47 -23.26
CA ASP A 701 -9.39 29.37 -22.60
C ASP A 701 -8.88 29.25 -21.16
N ASP A 702 -9.57 28.54 -20.28
CA ASP A 702 -9.12 28.31 -18.90
C ASP A 702 -9.18 26.85 -18.49
N CYS A 703 -8.34 26.43 -17.56
CA CYS A 703 -8.33 25.07 -17.02
C CYS A 703 -7.79 24.98 -15.59
N ASP A 704 -8.17 23.92 -14.88
CA ASP A 704 -7.61 23.61 -13.55
C ASP A 704 -6.18 23.09 -13.67
N PHE A 705 -5.90 22.27 -14.69
CA PHE A 705 -4.58 21.67 -14.95
C PHE A 705 -4.14 21.89 -16.39
N LEU A 706 -2.88 22.27 -16.58
CA LEU A 706 -2.26 22.51 -17.89
C LEU A 706 -1.17 21.46 -18.16
N ILE A 707 -1.30 20.73 -19.28
CA ILE A 707 -0.34 19.72 -19.72
C ILE A 707 0.39 20.21 -20.97
N THR A 708 1.71 20.22 -20.93
CA THR A 708 2.54 20.49 -22.11
C THR A 708 3.08 19.18 -22.69
N ALA A 709 2.60 18.85 -23.89
CA ALA A 709 2.93 17.65 -24.66
C ALA A 709 3.58 17.98 -26.02
N THR A 710 4.26 19.13 -26.09
CA THR A 710 4.83 19.71 -27.33
C THR A 710 6.09 19.01 -27.83
N GLY A 711 6.66 18.10 -27.03
CA GLY A 711 7.97 17.49 -27.28
C GLY A 711 9.15 18.44 -27.05
N ILE A 712 10.37 17.90 -27.17
CA ILE A 712 11.63 18.62 -26.92
C ILE A 712 12.46 18.86 -28.20
N LEU A 713 12.06 18.28 -29.33
CA LEU A 713 12.75 18.36 -30.63
C LEU A 713 11.75 18.71 -31.75
N ASN A 714 11.13 19.89 -31.63
CA ASN A 714 10.13 20.39 -32.58
C ASN A 714 10.57 21.72 -33.23
N LYS A 715 11.09 22.64 -32.42
CA LYS A 715 11.50 23.97 -32.88
C LYS A 715 12.85 23.88 -33.60
N TRP A 716 12.88 24.05 -34.92
CA TRP A 716 14.11 24.09 -35.71
C TRP A 716 14.48 25.52 -36.12
N LYS A 717 15.73 25.72 -36.55
CA LYS A 717 16.21 27.01 -37.09
C LYS A 717 17.23 26.78 -38.18
N TRP A 718 17.33 27.73 -39.10
CA TRP A 718 18.41 27.75 -40.08
C TRP A 718 19.79 27.86 -39.41
N PRO A 719 20.85 27.28 -40.00
CA PRO A 719 22.19 27.49 -39.50
C PRO A 719 22.60 28.96 -39.64
N SER A 720 23.19 29.50 -38.57
CA SER A 720 23.73 30.88 -38.55
C SER A 720 25.10 30.94 -39.22
N ILE A 721 25.13 30.70 -40.54
CA ILE A 721 26.33 30.77 -41.39
C ILE A 721 26.19 32.00 -42.29
N GLU A 722 27.27 32.79 -42.39
CA GLU A 722 27.32 33.98 -43.23
C GLU A 722 26.94 33.68 -44.69
N GLY A 723 26.24 34.61 -45.35
CA GLY A 723 25.90 34.51 -46.77
C GLY A 723 24.74 33.57 -47.11
N ARG A 724 24.09 32.93 -46.12
CA ARG A 724 23.00 31.97 -46.36
C ARG A 724 21.88 32.52 -47.25
N GLU A 725 21.44 33.76 -46.98
CA GLU A 725 20.36 34.40 -47.75
C GLU A 725 20.77 34.76 -49.18
N SER A 726 22.07 34.77 -49.47
CA SER A 726 22.61 35.06 -50.80
C SER A 726 22.71 33.82 -51.69
N TYR A 727 22.51 32.61 -51.15
CA TYR A 727 22.53 31.38 -51.94
C TYR A 727 21.28 31.30 -52.83
N THR A 728 21.49 31.08 -54.12
CA THR A 728 20.43 31.14 -55.14
C THR A 728 19.85 29.76 -55.51
N GLY A 729 20.54 28.68 -55.12
CA GLY A 729 20.05 27.31 -55.32
C GLY A 729 18.96 26.91 -54.32
N ARG A 730 18.44 25.69 -54.45
CA ARG A 730 17.40 25.19 -53.54
C ARG A 730 18.01 24.85 -52.18
N MET A 731 17.38 25.30 -51.09
CA MET A 731 17.81 24.98 -49.72
C MET A 731 16.62 24.43 -48.91
N VAL A 732 16.84 23.31 -48.21
CA VAL A 732 15.80 22.68 -47.35
C VAL A 732 16.38 22.32 -45.98
N HIS A 733 15.54 22.33 -44.95
CA HIS A 733 15.89 21.85 -43.61
C HIS A 733 15.23 20.49 -43.36
N SER A 734 15.92 19.56 -42.70
CA SER A 734 15.40 18.20 -42.48
C SER A 734 14.05 18.19 -41.73
N ALA A 735 13.88 19.08 -40.75
CA ALA A 735 12.66 19.23 -39.96
C ALA A 735 11.49 19.95 -40.67
N ASN A 736 11.71 20.48 -41.87
CA ASN A 736 10.67 21.08 -42.71
C ASN A 736 10.92 20.67 -44.17
N TRP A 737 10.87 19.36 -44.38
CA TRP A 737 11.20 18.77 -45.67
C TRP A 737 10.11 19.09 -46.70
N ASP A 738 10.55 19.56 -47.87
CA ASP A 738 9.67 19.83 -48.98
C ASP A 738 9.24 18.51 -49.65
N PRO A 739 7.94 18.14 -49.65
CA PRO A 739 7.48 16.88 -50.21
C PRO A 739 7.73 16.77 -51.72
N ASP A 740 7.90 17.88 -52.45
CA ASP A 740 8.20 17.88 -53.89
C ASP A 740 9.67 17.55 -54.20
N LEU A 741 10.55 17.54 -53.18
CA LEU A 741 11.94 17.15 -53.33
C LEU A 741 12.10 15.61 -53.30
N THR A 742 11.67 14.95 -54.38
CA THR A 742 11.77 13.50 -54.57
C THR A 742 13.19 13.07 -54.99
N MET A 743 13.50 11.76 -54.91
CA MET A 743 14.80 11.24 -55.37
C MET A 743 15.07 11.52 -56.85
N ASP A 744 14.04 11.54 -57.69
CA ASP A 744 14.16 11.90 -59.11
C ASP A 744 14.57 13.37 -59.31
N LYS A 745 14.17 14.27 -58.40
CA LYS A 745 14.58 15.68 -58.42
C LYS A 745 15.99 15.89 -57.89
N ILE A 746 16.49 14.97 -57.07
CA ILE A 746 17.88 14.94 -56.57
C ILE A 746 18.82 14.27 -57.59
N LYS A 747 18.28 13.42 -58.47
CA LYS A 747 19.07 12.67 -59.46
C LYS A 747 19.95 13.60 -60.30
N GLY A 748 21.25 13.33 -60.33
CA GLY A 748 22.22 14.10 -61.10
C GLY A 748 22.49 15.51 -60.56
N LYS A 749 22.14 15.81 -59.30
CA LYS A 749 22.46 17.08 -58.64
C LYS A 749 23.74 16.98 -57.81
N LYS A 750 24.44 18.10 -57.68
CA LYS A 750 25.49 18.30 -56.68
C LYS A 750 24.84 18.77 -55.39
N VAL A 751 24.97 17.99 -54.32
CA VAL A 751 24.24 18.20 -53.07
C VAL A 751 25.21 18.52 -51.93
N ALA A 752 25.00 19.62 -51.21
CA ALA A 752 25.63 19.87 -49.92
C ALA A 752 24.74 19.35 -48.79
N LEU A 753 25.21 18.35 -48.04
CA LEU A 753 24.55 17.87 -46.82
C LEU A 753 25.29 18.39 -45.59
N ILE A 754 24.68 19.33 -44.86
CA ILE A 754 25.28 19.99 -43.70
C ILE A 754 24.79 19.37 -42.41
N GLY A 755 25.72 18.78 -41.64
CA GLY A 755 25.45 18.22 -40.32
C GLY A 755 25.28 16.70 -40.34
N ALA A 756 25.86 16.05 -39.34
CA ALA A 756 25.88 14.59 -39.18
C ALA A 756 25.26 14.14 -37.85
N GLY A 757 24.18 14.83 -37.43
CA GLY A 757 23.27 14.31 -36.42
C GLY A 757 22.39 13.20 -37.02
N SER A 758 21.38 12.74 -36.26
CA SER A 758 20.54 11.62 -36.70
C SER A 758 19.88 11.84 -38.07
N SER A 759 19.43 13.05 -38.38
CA SER A 759 18.87 13.36 -39.71
C SER A 759 19.89 13.23 -40.83
N GLY A 760 21.11 13.76 -40.67
CA GLY A 760 22.15 13.68 -41.71
C GLY A 760 22.59 12.24 -41.96
N ILE A 761 22.74 11.47 -40.87
CA ILE A 761 23.09 10.05 -40.91
C ILE A 761 22.04 9.23 -41.68
N GLN A 762 20.76 9.57 -41.52
CA GLN A 762 19.66 8.88 -42.20
C GLN A 762 19.46 9.36 -43.65
N ILE A 763 19.76 10.62 -43.96
CA ILE A 763 19.59 11.21 -45.31
C ILE A 763 20.68 10.74 -46.27
N LEU A 764 21.95 10.74 -45.85
CA LEU A 764 23.08 10.46 -46.77
C LEU A 764 22.91 9.14 -47.55
N PRO A 765 22.59 7.98 -46.92
CA PRO A 765 22.44 6.71 -47.64
C PRO A 765 21.29 6.72 -48.64
N GLN A 766 20.32 7.61 -48.48
CA GLN A 766 19.16 7.70 -49.37
C GLN A 766 19.46 8.57 -50.59
N ILE A 767 20.23 9.65 -50.42
CA ILE A 767 20.52 10.58 -51.53
C ILE A 767 21.77 10.19 -52.33
N GLN A 768 22.75 9.53 -51.70
CA GLN A 768 24.02 9.16 -52.31
C GLN A 768 23.85 8.33 -53.60
N PRO A 769 22.93 7.35 -53.71
CA PRO A 769 22.76 6.57 -54.93
C PRO A 769 22.20 7.37 -56.13
N HIS A 770 21.65 8.57 -55.90
CA HIS A 770 20.95 9.37 -56.91
C HIS A 770 21.72 10.65 -57.29
N ALA A 771 22.36 11.29 -56.33
CA ALA A 771 23.12 12.52 -56.55
C ALA A 771 24.34 12.29 -57.47
N GLU A 772 24.71 13.31 -58.26
CA GLU A 772 25.97 13.31 -59.03
C GLU A 772 27.16 13.28 -58.07
N VAL A 773 27.10 14.15 -57.06
CA VAL A 773 28.09 14.26 -55.98
C VAL A 773 27.38 14.71 -54.70
N VAL A 774 27.81 14.21 -53.55
CA VAL A 774 27.40 14.69 -52.23
C VAL A 774 28.60 15.24 -51.48
N ASP A 775 28.61 16.56 -51.25
CA ASP A 775 29.52 17.20 -50.32
C ASP A 775 28.93 17.13 -48.91
N HIS A 776 29.41 16.18 -48.11
CA HIS A 776 28.92 15.99 -46.75
C HIS A 776 29.78 16.73 -45.73
N TYR A 777 29.24 17.81 -45.16
CA TYR A 777 29.93 18.68 -44.22
C TYR A 777 29.78 18.18 -42.77
N MET A 778 30.88 17.68 -42.22
CA MET A 778 30.93 17.07 -40.89
C MET A 778 32.27 17.39 -40.18
N ALA A 779 32.27 18.45 -39.38
CA ALA A 779 33.46 18.91 -38.66
C ALA A 779 33.58 18.38 -37.21
N SER A 780 32.65 17.52 -36.74
CA SER A 780 32.61 17.03 -35.36
C SER A 780 32.77 15.51 -35.29
N GLN A 781 33.64 15.03 -34.40
CA GLN A 781 33.74 13.61 -34.04
C GLN A 781 32.40 13.07 -33.56
N THR A 782 32.05 11.82 -33.93
CA THR A 782 30.86 11.12 -33.43
C THR A 782 30.99 9.61 -33.62
N TRP A 783 30.33 8.85 -32.74
CA TRP A 783 30.17 7.41 -32.92
C TRP A 783 29.01 7.14 -33.89
N ILE A 784 29.26 6.32 -34.92
CA ILE A 784 28.22 5.75 -35.76
C ILE A 784 28.15 4.27 -35.43
N SER A 785 27.16 3.91 -34.63
CA SER A 785 27.08 2.55 -34.10
C SER A 785 26.38 1.62 -35.07
N PRO A 786 27.03 0.51 -35.50
CA PRO A 786 26.33 -0.56 -36.21
C PRO A 786 25.57 -1.49 -35.26
N ILE A 787 25.90 -1.47 -33.95
CA ILE A 787 25.24 -2.24 -32.90
C ILE A 787 24.73 -1.25 -31.83
N GLY A 788 23.57 -0.64 -32.10
CA GLY A 788 22.90 0.27 -31.17
C GLY A 788 22.19 -0.42 -30.01
N PHE A 789 21.52 0.35 -29.16
CA PHE A 789 20.66 -0.22 -28.12
C PHE A 789 19.48 -0.97 -28.75
N GLY A 790 19.34 -2.27 -28.48
CA GLY A 790 18.30 -3.12 -29.08
C GLY A 790 18.64 -3.73 -30.44
N SER A 791 19.89 -3.62 -30.93
CA SER A 791 20.29 -4.18 -32.22
C SER A 791 20.77 -5.63 -32.18
N GLN A 792 20.79 -6.29 -31.01
CA GLN A 792 21.27 -7.67 -30.87
C GLN A 792 20.51 -8.64 -31.78
N GLU A 793 19.21 -8.40 -32.00
CA GLU A 793 18.40 -9.18 -32.95
C GLU A 793 18.96 -9.14 -34.38
N LEU A 794 19.56 -8.03 -34.81
CA LEU A 794 20.22 -7.96 -36.12
C LEU A 794 21.39 -8.94 -36.19
N THR A 795 22.20 -8.98 -35.14
CA THR A 795 23.35 -9.88 -35.02
C THR A 795 22.92 -11.34 -34.93
N ASP A 796 21.92 -11.65 -34.10
CA ASP A 796 21.38 -13.00 -33.94
C ASP A 796 20.86 -13.57 -35.27
N ARG A 797 20.34 -12.72 -36.15
CA ARG A 797 19.86 -13.08 -37.50
C ARG A 797 20.95 -13.01 -38.59
N GLY A 798 22.17 -12.61 -38.25
CA GLY A 798 23.24 -12.37 -39.24
C GLY A 798 22.90 -11.26 -40.25
N ALA A 799 22.03 -10.31 -39.89
CA ALA A 799 21.53 -9.28 -40.79
C ALA A 799 22.62 -8.24 -41.14
N ILE A 800 22.81 -7.99 -42.42
CA ILE A 800 23.70 -6.93 -42.94
C ILE A 800 22.90 -5.63 -43.03
N GLY A 801 22.41 -5.13 -41.88
CA GLY A 801 21.58 -3.92 -41.77
C GLY A 801 20.19 -4.16 -41.21
N ASN A 802 19.26 -3.22 -41.46
CA ASN A 802 17.85 -3.37 -41.07
C ASN A 802 17.19 -4.48 -41.92
N PHE A 803 16.28 -5.26 -41.35
CA PHE A 803 15.60 -6.33 -42.06
C PHE A 803 14.08 -6.06 -42.17
N LYS A 804 13.47 -6.63 -43.21
CA LYS A 804 12.03 -6.73 -43.37
C LYS A 804 11.55 -8.03 -42.74
N HIS A 805 10.42 -7.98 -42.04
CA HIS A 805 9.78 -9.18 -41.54
C HIS A 805 9.27 -10.02 -42.72
N SER A 806 9.43 -11.34 -42.66
CA SER A 806 8.88 -12.21 -43.70
C SER A 806 7.35 -12.23 -43.63
N GLN A 807 6.68 -12.56 -44.74
CA GLN A 807 5.21 -12.68 -44.72
C GLN A 807 4.77 -13.75 -43.72
N GLU A 808 5.50 -14.85 -43.60
CA GLU A 808 5.26 -15.91 -42.62
C GLU A 808 5.38 -15.39 -41.17
N GLU A 809 6.37 -14.53 -40.87
CA GLU A 809 6.49 -13.89 -39.55
C GLU A 809 5.32 -12.95 -39.28
N LEU A 810 4.92 -12.13 -40.26
CA LEU A 810 3.81 -11.19 -40.12
C LEU A 810 2.47 -11.92 -39.96
N ASP A 811 2.26 -13.01 -40.69
CA ASP A 811 1.10 -13.88 -40.55
C ASP A 811 1.09 -14.55 -39.17
N SER A 812 2.23 -15.07 -38.72
CA SER A 812 2.40 -15.61 -37.37
C SER A 812 2.11 -14.57 -36.28
N PHE A 813 2.63 -13.34 -36.41
CA PHE A 813 2.38 -12.28 -35.44
C PHE A 813 0.92 -11.82 -35.41
N ARG A 814 0.23 -11.85 -36.55
CA ARG A 814 -1.20 -11.51 -36.64
C ARG A 814 -2.07 -12.61 -36.04
N ASP A 815 -1.81 -13.86 -36.40
CA ASP A 815 -2.69 -14.99 -36.12
C ASP A 815 -2.35 -15.65 -34.78
N ASN A 816 -1.16 -15.39 -34.21
CA ASN A 816 -0.70 -15.89 -32.91
C ASN A 816 -0.21 -14.74 -31.99
N PRO A 817 -1.08 -14.21 -31.12
CA PRO A 817 -0.72 -13.16 -30.16
C PRO A 817 0.45 -13.53 -29.23
N GLU A 818 0.59 -14.80 -28.86
CA GLU A 818 1.68 -15.26 -27.97
C GLU A 818 3.04 -15.19 -28.67
N ALA A 819 3.09 -15.50 -29.98
CA ALA A 819 4.31 -15.39 -30.78
C ALA A 819 4.80 -13.95 -30.86
N TYR A 820 3.90 -13.00 -31.13
CA TYR A 820 4.25 -11.58 -31.15
C TYR A 820 4.64 -11.07 -29.75
N ALA A 821 3.94 -11.47 -28.70
CA ALA A 821 4.27 -11.08 -27.32
C ALA A 821 5.67 -11.55 -26.93
N LYS A 822 6.05 -12.79 -27.27
CA LYS A 822 7.42 -13.32 -27.06
C LYS A 822 8.46 -12.53 -27.83
N PHE A 823 8.20 -12.23 -29.11
CA PHE A 823 9.09 -11.41 -29.93
C PHE A 823 9.28 -10.01 -29.34
N ARG A 824 8.17 -9.31 -29.03
CA ARG A 824 8.19 -7.98 -28.41
C ARG A 824 8.93 -8.00 -27.08
N SER A 825 8.68 -8.99 -26.22
CA SER A 825 9.36 -9.14 -24.93
C SER A 825 10.87 -9.31 -25.09
N LYS A 826 11.32 -10.12 -26.07
CA LYS A 826 12.75 -10.27 -26.42
C LYS A 826 13.36 -8.90 -26.77
N VAL A 827 12.70 -8.15 -27.64
CA VAL A 827 13.16 -6.83 -28.10
C VAL A 827 13.20 -5.82 -26.95
N GLU A 828 12.15 -5.72 -26.13
CA GLU A 828 12.11 -4.79 -25.00
C GLU A 828 13.17 -5.13 -23.94
N LYS A 829 13.43 -6.43 -23.69
CA LYS A 829 14.52 -6.86 -22.80
C LYS A 829 15.88 -6.33 -23.27
N MET A 830 16.14 -6.35 -24.58
CA MET A 830 17.39 -5.82 -25.15
C MET A 830 17.50 -4.30 -24.97
N VAL A 831 16.41 -3.56 -25.25
CA VAL A 831 16.39 -2.10 -25.11
C VAL A 831 16.59 -1.66 -23.64
N ASN A 832 16.05 -2.42 -22.68
CA ASN A 832 16.20 -2.14 -21.25
C ASN A 832 17.60 -2.48 -20.72
N ALA A 833 18.26 -3.53 -21.23
CA ALA A 833 19.60 -3.92 -20.80
C ALA A 833 20.68 -2.85 -21.07
N ALA A 834 20.42 -1.92 -22.00
CA ALA A 834 21.31 -0.82 -22.37
C ALA A 834 21.75 0.07 -21.19
N ALA A 835 20.95 0.15 -20.12
CA ALA A 835 21.26 0.98 -18.95
C ALA A 835 22.65 0.69 -18.35
N LEU A 836 23.05 -0.59 -18.31
CA LEU A 836 24.33 -1.01 -17.72
C LEU A 836 25.55 -0.55 -18.54
N VAL A 837 25.38 -0.39 -19.84
CA VAL A 837 26.44 0.08 -20.76
C VAL A 837 26.77 1.56 -20.53
N THR A 838 25.87 2.32 -19.91
CA THR A 838 26.04 3.76 -19.69
C THR A 838 26.96 4.09 -18.51
N LEU A 839 27.32 3.10 -17.68
CA LEU A 839 28.20 3.27 -16.53
C LEU A 839 29.64 3.41 -17.00
N HIS A 840 30.23 4.59 -16.78
CA HIS A 840 31.55 4.94 -17.27
C HIS A 840 32.63 4.06 -16.63
N GLY A 841 33.54 3.53 -17.44
CA GLY A 841 34.65 2.69 -16.97
C GLY A 841 34.25 1.25 -16.60
N SER A 842 32.98 0.88 -16.74
CA SER A 842 32.55 -0.51 -16.52
C SER A 842 33.06 -1.43 -17.64
N PRO A 843 33.26 -2.73 -17.37
CA PRO A 843 33.66 -3.70 -18.39
C PRO A 843 32.70 -3.77 -19.58
N LEU A 844 31.40 -3.64 -19.32
CA LEU A 844 30.37 -3.62 -20.37
C LEU A 844 30.51 -2.40 -21.28
N GLN A 845 30.75 -1.21 -20.70
CA GLN A 845 30.97 0.02 -21.45
C GLN A 845 32.24 -0.05 -22.31
N GLN A 846 33.33 -0.56 -21.74
CA GLN A 846 34.61 -0.71 -22.45
C GLN A 846 34.50 -1.70 -23.61
N ASN A 847 33.85 -2.86 -23.38
CA ASN A 847 33.60 -3.85 -24.41
C ASN A 847 32.71 -3.27 -25.52
N PHE A 848 31.65 -2.54 -25.16
CA PHE A 848 30.80 -1.86 -26.12
C PHE A 848 31.57 -0.85 -26.98
N GLN A 849 32.50 -0.11 -26.38
CA GLN A 849 33.37 0.81 -27.10
C GLN A 849 34.31 0.09 -28.08
N ALA A 850 34.93 -1.02 -27.66
CA ALA A 850 35.80 -1.80 -28.53
C ALA A 850 35.05 -2.34 -29.76
N ILE A 851 33.87 -2.93 -29.55
CA ILE A 851 33.02 -3.47 -30.62
C ILE A 851 32.60 -2.36 -31.61
N ASN A 852 32.16 -1.20 -31.11
CA ASN A 852 31.77 -0.09 -31.96
C ASN A 852 32.93 0.46 -32.78
N ARG A 853 34.13 0.56 -32.18
CA ARG A 853 35.34 1.01 -32.85
C ARG A 853 35.75 0.07 -33.97
N GLU A 854 35.80 -1.23 -33.69
CA GLU A 854 36.15 -2.26 -34.67
C GLU A 854 35.15 -2.24 -35.84
N ALA A 855 33.85 -2.19 -35.54
CA ALA A 855 32.83 -2.22 -36.57
C ALA A 855 32.82 -0.93 -37.44
N MET A 856 33.13 0.24 -36.87
CA MET A 856 33.36 1.47 -37.65
C MET A 856 34.60 1.34 -38.55
N ALA A 857 35.72 0.86 -38.01
CA ALA A 857 36.96 0.69 -38.76
C ALA A 857 36.78 -0.26 -39.95
N ASN A 858 36.07 -1.39 -39.74
CA ASN A 858 35.79 -2.36 -40.78
C ASN A 858 34.95 -1.76 -41.92
N LYS A 859 33.90 -0.99 -41.62
CA LYS A 859 33.04 -0.36 -42.64
C LYS A 859 33.73 0.78 -43.38
N LEU A 860 34.70 1.46 -42.74
CA LEU A 860 35.45 2.57 -43.33
C LEU A 860 36.75 2.13 -44.03
N ALA A 861 37.02 0.83 -44.14
CA ALA A 861 38.30 0.30 -44.64
C ALA A 861 38.69 0.80 -46.05
N LYS A 862 37.73 1.16 -46.90
CA LYS A 862 37.97 1.75 -48.23
C LYS A 862 38.55 3.17 -48.18
N LYS A 863 38.23 3.96 -47.15
CA LYS A 863 38.74 5.33 -46.90
C LYS A 863 39.11 5.51 -45.41
N PRO A 864 40.19 4.86 -44.93
CA PRO A 864 40.53 4.79 -43.50
C PRO A 864 40.88 6.14 -42.87
N GLU A 865 41.20 7.16 -43.66
CA GLU A 865 41.42 8.53 -43.21
C GLU A 865 40.18 9.16 -42.57
N ILE A 866 38.98 8.73 -42.97
CA ILE A 866 37.71 9.20 -42.38
C ILE A 866 37.61 8.79 -40.90
N MET A 867 38.08 7.58 -40.55
CA MET A 867 38.04 7.09 -39.17
C MET A 867 38.82 8.02 -38.22
N ARG A 868 39.97 8.56 -38.67
CA ARG A 868 40.79 9.48 -37.86
C ARG A 868 40.07 10.79 -37.51
N VAL A 869 39.12 11.20 -38.36
CA VAL A 869 38.32 12.41 -38.14
C VAL A 869 37.07 12.11 -37.30
N LEU A 870 36.46 10.93 -37.50
CA LEU A 870 35.23 10.55 -36.81
C LEU A 870 35.46 10.06 -35.38
N GLU A 871 36.56 9.36 -35.13
CA GLU A 871 36.85 8.68 -33.87
C GLU A 871 36.86 9.67 -32.69
N PRO A 872 35.89 9.57 -31.77
CA PRO A 872 35.79 10.47 -30.62
C PRO A 872 36.73 10.08 -29.47
N SER A 873 37.16 11.07 -28.69
CA SER A 873 37.92 10.85 -27.44
C SER A 873 37.04 10.39 -26.26
N TRP A 874 35.72 10.43 -26.41
CA TRP A 874 34.73 10.02 -25.39
C TRP A 874 34.02 8.72 -25.78
N PRO A 875 33.45 7.96 -24.83
CA PRO A 875 32.73 6.71 -25.11
C PRO A 875 31.46 6.84 -25.98
N PRO A 876 31.06 5.77 -26.69
CA PRO A 876 29.77 5.69 -27.35
C PRO A 876 28.62 5.89 -26.37
N GLY A 877 27.64 6.73 -26.73
CA GLY A 877 26.47 7.06 -25.91
C GLY A 877 26.58 8.38 -25.13
N CYS A 878 27.76 9.01 -25.04
CA CYS A 878 27.88 10.38 -24.49
C CYS A 878 27.02 11.38 -25.30
N ARG A 879 26.97 11.19 -26.61
CA ARG A 879 25.92 11.72 -27.50
C ARG A 879 24.92 10.60 -27.77
N ARG A 880 23.66 10.97 -28.05
CA ARG A 880 22.63 10.00 -28.45
C ARG A 880 23.17 9.13 -29.58
N LEU A 881 23.27 7.84 -29.32
CA LEU A 881 23.81 6.88 -30.25
C LEU A 881 22.84 6.77 -31.43
N THR A 882 23.32 7.02 -32.64
CA THR A 882 22.49 6.93 -33.84
C THR A 882 22.92 5.70 -34.64
N PRO A 883 22.07 4.67 -34.75
CA PRO A 883 22.25 3.61 -35.73
C PRO A 883 22.14 4.22 -37.13
N GLY A 884 23.14 3.99 -37.98
CA GLY A 884 23.17 4.49 -39.35
C GLY A 884 23.39 3.37 -40.38
N PRO A 885 22.43 2.45 -40.60
CA PRO A 885 22.57 1.44 -41.63
C PRO A 885 22.86 2.08 -43.00
N GLY A 886 23.96 1.70 -43.65
CA GLY A 886 24.38 2.22 -44.95
C GLY A 886 25.12 3.57 -44.89
N TYR A 887 25.25 4.22 -43.73
CA TYR A 887 25.88 5.54 -43.64
C TYR A 887 27.41 5.47 -43.76
N LEU A 888 28.05 4.57 -43.04
CA LEU A 888 29.50 4.41 -43.12
C LEU A 888 29.94 3.90 -44.49
N GLU A 889 29.11 3.06 -45.11
CA GLU A 889 29.28 2.59 -46.48
C GLU A 889 29.15 3.76 -47.48
N ALA A 890 28.11 4.60 -47.36
CA ALA A 890 27.93 5.75 -48.23
C ALA A 890 29.09 6.76 -48.14
N LEU A 891 29.70 6.94 -46.96
CA LEU A 891 30.86 7.83 -46.78
C LEU A 891 32.08 7.42 -47.61
N VAL A 892 32.24 6.13 -47.90
CA VAL A 892 33.39 5.61 -48.64
C VAL A 892 33.15 5.48 -50.14
N GLU A 893 31.94 5.83 -50.61
CA GLU A 893 31.62 5.86 -52.03
C GLU A 893 32.33 6.99 -52.78
N ASP A 894 32.57 6.79 -54.07
CA ASP A 894 33.44 7.67 -54.86
C ASP A 894 32.77 9.02 -55.15
N ASN A 895 31.44 9.06 -55.17
CA ASN A 895 30.65 10.28 -55.36
C ASN A 895 30.34 11.02 -54.05
N VAL A 896 30.91 10.60 -52.91
CA VAL A 896 30.76 11.29 -51.63
C VAL A 896 32.08 11.93 -51.21
N ASN A 897 32.05 13.26 -51.08
CA ASN A 897 33.14 14.04 -50.52
C ASN A 897 32.89 14.25 -49.03
N PHE A 898 33.70 13.60 -48.20
CA PHE A 898 33.69 13.85 -46.75
C PHE A 898 34.44 15.16 -46.44
N VAL A 899 33.72 16.21 -46.05
CA VAL A 899 34.27 17.55 -45.80
C VAL A 899 34.29 17.84 -44.30
N SER A 900 35.47 17.67 -43.68
CA SER A 900 35.68 17.97 -42.25
C SER A 900 36.10 19.41 -41.95
N THR A 901 36.48 20.15 -42.99
CA THR A 901 36.82 21.58 -42.90
C THR A 901 35.56 22.40 -42.57
N LYS A 902 35.66 23.32 -41.60
CA LYS A 902 34.54 24.20 -41.22
C LYS A 902 34.09 25.07 -42.39
N ILE A 903 32.78 25.28 -42.49
CA ILE A 903 32.18 26.23 -43.43
C ILE A 903 32.53 27.65 -42.97
N LYS A 904 33.01 28.48 -43.90
CA LYS A 904 33.26 29.90 -43.69
C LYS A 904 32.00 30.71 -43.99
N ARG A 905 31.44 30.53 -45.19
CA ARG A 905 30.22 31.23 -45.66
C ARG A 905 29.58 30.49 -46.83
N PHE A 906 28.32 30.81 -47.11
CA PHE A 906 27.69 30.51 -48.39
C PHE A 906 28.13 31.53 -49.45
N THR A 907 28.23 31.07 -50.69
CA THR A 907 28.37 31.90 -51.90
C THR A 907 27.04 31.90 -52.65
N ALA A 908 26.94 32.66 -53.75
CA ALA A 908 25.72 32.68 -54.56
C ALA A 908 25.35 31.30 -55.13
N ASN A 909 26.36 30.45 -55.39
CA ASN A 909 26.21 29.16 -56.08
C ASN A 909 26.65 27.96 -55.21
N GLY A 910 27.10 28.17 -53.98
CA GLY A 910 27.71 27.10 -53.20
C GLY A 910 28.21 27.47 -51.82
N ILE A 911 29.27 26.78 -51.36
CA ILE A 911 29.81 26.90 -50.01
C ILE A 911 31.34 27.06 -50.05
N GLU A 912 31.85 28.07 -49.33
CA GLU A 912 33.27 28.29 -49.10
C GLU A 912 33.68 27.75 -47.73
N THR A 913 34.71 26.92 -47.66
CA THR A 913 35.32 26.45 -46.41
C THR A 913 36.46 27.35 -45.94
N VAL A 914 36.84 27.27 -44.66
CA VAL A 914 37.85 28.16 -44.06
C VAL A 914 39.26 28.04 -44.67
N ASP A 915 39.53 26.95 -45.38
CA ASP A 915 40.75 26.73 -46.17
C ASP A 915 40.71 27.43 -47.56
N GLY A 916 39.67 28.21 -47.85
CA GLY A 916 39.50 28.96 -49.09
C GLY A 916 38.91 28.16 -50.25
N LYS A 917 38.59 26.87 -50.06
CA LYS A 917 37.97 26.04 -51.11
C LYS A 917 36.49 26.37 -51.26
N THR A 918 36.07 26.69 -52.48
CA THR A 918 34.66 26.89 -52.85
C THR A 918 34.14 25.69 -53.62
N ARG A 919 32.94 25.22 -53.30
CA ARG A 919 32.25 24.12 -53.98
C ARG A 919 30.86 24.57 -54.40
N ASP A 920 30.59 24.53 -55.69
CA ASP A 920 29.28 24.86 -56.26
C ASP A 920 28.33 23.67 -56.10
N VAL A 921 27.11 23.94 -55.64
CA VAL A 921 26.09 22.92 -55.38
C VAL A 921 24.72 23.40 -55.86
N ASP A 922 23.93 22.48 -56.39
CA ASP A 922 22.56 22.75 -56.86
C ASP A 922 21.54 22.74 -55.72
N LEU A 923 21.83 21.99 -54.66
CA LEU A 923 20.94 21.73 -53.53
C LEU A 923 21.70 21.75 -52.21
N VAL A 924 21.17 22.47 -51.23
CA VAL A 924 21.65 22.44 -49.84
C VAL A 924 20.61 21.78 -48.93
N ILE A 925 21.03 20.76 -48.19
CA ILE A 925 20.23 20.09 -47.16
C ILE A 925 20.85 20.42 -45.79
N CYS A 926 20.11 21.14 -44.95
CA CYS A 926 20.50 21.43 -43.58
C CYS A 926 19.92 20.37 -42.63
N ALA A 927 20.78 19.47 -42.16
CA ALA A 927 20.48 18.49 -41.11
C ALA A 927 21.03 18.98 -39.74
N THR A 928 20.71 20.24 -39.42
CA THR A 928 21.36 21.02 -38.34
C THR A 928 20.69 20.91 -36.97
N GLY A 929 19.63 20.11 -36.85
CA GLY A 929 18.98 19.77 -35.58
C GLY A 929 17.91 20.76 -35.13
N PHE A 930 17.68 20.83 -33.83
CA PHE A 930 16.60 21.57 -33.18
C PHE A 930 17.13 22.50 -32.09
N ASP A 931 16.30 23.45 -31.67
CA ASP A 931 16.49 24.26 -30.47
C ASP A 931 16.29 23.40 -29.22
N THR A 932 17.36 23.21 -28.45
CA THR A 932 17.39 22.35 -27.26
C THR A 932 17.48 23.17 -25.97
N THR A 933 17.09 24.44 -26.00
CA THR A 933 17.09 25.32 -24.81
C THR A 933 15.99 24.99 -23.81
N CYS A 934 15.00 24.17 -24.22
CA CYS A 934 13.76 23.88 -23.49
C CYS A 934 12.80 25.07 -23.36
N LYS A 935 13.16 26.24 -23.91
CA LYS A 935 12.35 27.46 -23.84
C LYS A 935 11.12 27.38 -24.75
N GLY A 936 10.00 27.88 -24.24
CA GLY A 936 8.70 27.89 -24.92
C GLY A 936 8.06 29.27 -24.92
N PRO A 937 6.77 29.36 -25.33
CA PRO A 937 5.94 30.53 -25.07
C PRO A 937 5.95 30.90 -23.57
N PRO A 938 5.66 32.17 -23.20
CA PRO A 938 5.65 32.61 -21.81
C PRO A 938 4.62 31.83 -20.98
N LEU A 939 5.07 31.19 -19.91
CA LEU A 939 4.23 30.50 -18.94
C LEU A 939 4.47 31.13 -17.58
N VAL A 940 3.49 31.89 -17.09
CA VAL A 940 3.61 32.71 -15.88
C VAL A 940 2.86 32.01 -14.74
N GLY A 941 3.61 31.49 -13.78
CA GLY A 941 3.11 30.75 -12.63
C GLY A 941 2.86 31.62 -11.40
N ARG A 942 2.99 30.99 -10.22
CA ARG A 942 2.75 31.61 -8.92
C ARG A 942 3.61 32.85 -8.72
N GLY A 943 3.00 33.92 -8.19
CA GLY A 943 3.70 35.18 -7.90
C GLY A 943 4.23 35.90 -9.15
N GLY A 944 3.69 35.62 -10.34
CA GLY A 944 4.11 36.24 -11.59
C GLY A 944 5.44 35.72 -12.14
N ARG A 945 5.92 34.56 -11.68
CA ARG A 945 7.20 33.97 -12.09
C ARG A 945 7.06 33.29 -13.45
N GLU A 946 7.91 33.64 -14.41
CA GLU A 946 7.88 33.08 -15.76
C GLU A 946 8.82 31.86 -15.88
N LEU A 947 8.35 30.77 -16.50
CA LEU A 947 9.03 29.48 -16.49
C LEU A 947 10.41 29.49 -17.17
N ASN A 948 10.57 30.21 -18.28
CA ASN A 948 11.86 30.30 -18.96
C ASN A 948 12.91 31.01 -18.07
N ASP A 949 12.51 31.98 -17.26
CA ASP A 949 13.38 32.65 -16.28
C ASP A 949 13.69 31.74 -15.08
N VAL A 950 12.68 31.03 -14.56
CA VAL A 950 12.86 30.06 -13.45
C VAL A 950 13.83 28.92 -13.84
N TRP A 951 13.94 28.62 -15.12
CA TRP A 951 14.86 27.64 -15.67
C TRP A 951 16.26 28.15 -16.00
N GLU A 952 16.57 29.41 -15.71
CA GLU A 952 17.96 29.89 -15.76
C GLU A 952 18.66 29.71 -14.41
N PRO A 953 19.96 29.31 -14.40
CA PRO A 953 20.80 28.98 -15.55
C PRO A 953 20.55 27.56 -16.13
N TYR A 954 19.86 26.69 -15.38
CA TYR A 954 19.55 25.32 -15.79
C TYR A 954 18.12 24.93 -15.46
N PRO A 955 17.40 24.29 -16.39
CA PRO A 955 16.05 23.86 -16.13
C PRO A 955 16.01 22.72 -15.11
N LYS A 956 15.02 22.77 -14.23
CA LYS A 956 14.74 21.79 -13.18
C LYS A 956 13.27 21.43 -13.19
N SER A 957 12.94 20.21 -12.78
CA SER A 957 11.56 19.80 -12.53
C SER A 957 11.53 18.63 -11.57
N TYR A 958 10.46 18.51 -10.78
CA TYR A 958 10.23 17.31 -10.00
C TYR A 958 9.94 16.16 -10.96
N TRP A 959 10.80 15.15 -10.93
CA TRP A 959 10.62 13.89 -11.64
C TRP A 959 10.44 14.00 -13.16
N GLY A 960 10.85 15.12 -13.77
CA GLY A 960 10.65 15.35 -15.20
C GLY A 960 9.24 15.76 -15.60
N ILE A 961 8.35 15.98 -14.62
CA ILE A 961 6.90 16.16 -14.85
C ILE A 961 6.40 17.52 -14.34
N CYS A 962 6.73 17.90 -13.12
CA CYS A 962 6.17 19.10 -12.49
C CYS A 962 7.24 20.21 -12.42
N PRO A 963 7.11 21.30 -13.18
CA PRO A 963 8.03 22.43 -13.08
C PRO A 963 7.90 23.19 -11.75
N PRO A 964 8.99 23.78 -11.23
CA PRO A 964 8.94 24.65 -10.05
C PRO A 964 8.06 25.88 -10.29
N GLU A 965 7.39 26.37 -9.24
CA GLU A 965 6.60 27.60 -9.25
C GLU A 965 5.42 27.62 -10.26
N MET A 966 5.06 26.46 -10.82
CA MET A 966 3.96 26.28 -11.78
C MET A 966 2.88 25.34 -11.21
N PRO A 967 1.96 25.83 -10.36
CA PRO A 967 0.93 24.99 -9.76
C PRO A 967 0.06 24.32 -10.83
N ASN A 968 -0.35 23.07 -10.58
CA ASN A 968 -1.21 22.27 -11.48
C ASN A 968 -0.69 22.14 -12.93
N MET A 969 0.59 22.40 -13.18
CA MET A 969 1.18 22.27 -14.50
C MET A 969 2.00 20.98 -14.61
N PHE A 970 1.77 20.24 -15.70
CA PHE A 970 2.56 19.07 -16.05
C PHE A 970 3.28 19.26 -17.40
N ARG A 971 4.42 18.61 -17.55
CA ARG A 971 5.16 18.52 -18.80
C ARG A 971 5.54 17.08 -19.08
N PHE A 972 5.16 16.58 -20.25
CA PHE A 972 5.75 15.33 -20.74
C PHE A 972 7.18 15.59 -21.19
N ILE A 973 8.09 14.69 -20.82
CA ILE A 973 9.51 14.80 -21.18
C ILE A 973 10.07 16.18 -20.77
N GLY A 974 9.75 16.61 -19.54
CA GLY A 974 10.36 17.79 -18.94
C GLY A 974 11.85 17.56 -18.62
N PRO A 975 12.49 18.52 -17.94
CA PRO A 975 13.88 18.39 -17.52
C PRO A 975 14.12 17.10 -16.72
N ASN A 976 14.98 16.22 -17.23
CA ASN A 976 15.26 14.88 -16.70
C ASN A 976 14.05 13.91 -16.71
N GLY A 977 13.09 14.10 -17.63
CA GLY A 977 11.92 13.23 -17.82
C GLY A 977 11.98 12.29 -19.04
N ALA A 978 13.04 12.37 -19.87
CA ALA A 978 13.20 11.47 -21.02
C ALA A 978 13.91 10.18 -20.64
N SER A 979 13.70 9.09 -21.40
CA SER A 979 14.51 7.88 -21.25
C SER A 979 15.91 8.10 -21.83
N GLY A 980 16.97 7.92 -21.03
CA GLY A 980 18.33 7.75 -21.56
C GLY A 980 18.57 6.34 -22.11
N THR A 981 17.95 5.34 -21.48
CA THR A 981 17.93 3.93 -21.90
C THR A 981 16.58 3.30 -21.52
N GLY A 982 16.20 2.20 -22.17
CA GLY A 982 14.87 1.60 -22.02
C GLY A 982 13.79 2.24 -22.92
N GLY A 983 12.57 1.72 -22.83
CA GLY A 983 11.46 2.14 -23.70
C GLY A 983 10.85 3.49 -23.32
N LEU A 984 11.00 4.50 -24.20
CA LEU A 984 10.40 5.82 -24.00
C LEU A 984 8.86 5.77 -23.91
N ILE A 985 8.21 4.96 -24.74
CA ILE A 985 6.74 4.96 -24.81
C ILE A 985 6.12 4.44 -23.51
N HIS A 986 6.68 3.36 -22.94
CA HIS A 986 6.28 2.88 -21.62
C HIS A 986 6.51 3.94 -20.53
N LEU A 987 7.63 4.67 -20.58
CA LEU A 987 7.89 5.77 -19.65
C LEU A 987 6.83 6.88 -19.75
N LEU A 988 6.37 7.22 -20.95
CA LEU A 988 5.29 8.19 -21.16
C LEU A 988 3.96 7.72 -20.56
N GLU A 989 3.63 6.43 -20.71
CA GLU A 989 2.44 5.83 -20.09
C GLU A 989 2.47 5.95 -18.58
N CYS A 990 3.60 5.63 -17.94
CA CYS A 990 3.77 5.76 -16.50
C CYS A 990 3.71 7.23 -16.04
N ALA A 991 4.32 8.16 -16.79
CA ALA A 991 4.22 9.58 -16.49
C ALA A 991 2.79 10.11 -16.60
N CYS A 992 2.02 9.64 -17.60
CA CYS A 992 0.62 10.00 -17.77
C CYS A 992 -0.23 9.49 -16.60
N GLU A 993 -0.02 8.25 -16.15
CA GLU A 993 -0.71 7.67 -15.00
C GLU A 993 -0.40 8.43 -13.70
N PHE A 994 0.86 8.85 -13.51
CA PHE A 994 1.24 9.72 -12.40
C PHE A 994 0.43 11.03 -12.42
N MET A 995 0.37 11.72 -13.56
CA MET A 995 -0.40 12.97 -13.70
C MET A 995 -1.89 12.74 -13.39
N ILE A 996 -2.47 11.63 -13.86
CA ILE A 996 -3.87 11.25 -13.59
C ILE A 996 -4.11 11.08 -12.09
N ARG A 997 -3.22 10.40 -11.37
CA ARG A 997 -3.35 10.22 -9.91
C ARG A 997 -3.29 11.55 -9.16
N VAL A 998 -2.45 12.49 -9.60
CA VAL A 998 -2.39 13.85 -9.03
C VAL A 998 -3.74 14.56 -9.26
N VAL A 999 -4.28 14.51 -10.48
CA VAL A 999 -5.58 15.12 -10.79
C VAL A 999 -6.72 14.47 -9.99
N GLN A 1000 -6.79 13.14 -9.91
CA GLN A 1000 -7.79 12.42 -9.11
C GLN A 1000 -7.71 12.77 -7.63
N LYS A 1001 -6.49 12.94 -7.08
CA LYS A 1001 -6.31 13.42 -5.71
C LYS A 1001 -6.86 14.83 -5.56
N ALA A 1002 -6.54 15.75 -6.48
CA ALA A 1002 -7.07 17.10 -6.45
C ALA A 1002 -8.60 17.13 -6.53
N GLN A 1003 -9.17 16.24 -7.34
CA GLN A 1003 -10.60 16.10 -7.56
C GLN A 1003 -11.31 15.64 -6.30
N ARG A 1004 -10.84 14.53 -5.73
CA ARG A 1004 -11.42 13.91 -4.54
C ARG A 1004 -11.28 14.82 -3.33
N GLU A 1005 -10.10 15.39 -3.12
CA GLU A 1005 -9.77 16.12 -1.88
C GLU A 1005 -10.04 17.62 -1.96
N TYR A 1006 -10.77 18.07 -2.99
CA TYR A 1006 -11.09 19.46 -3.23
C TYR A 1006 -9.84 20.35 -3.16
N ILE A 1007 -8.75 19.89 -3.78
CA ILE A 1007 -7.51 20.67 -3.85
C ILE A 1007 -7.62 21.59 -5.06
N MET A 1008 -7.38 22.86 -4.81
CA MET A 1008 -7.40 23.92 -5.80
C MET A 1008 -6.04 24.05 -6.50
N SER A 1009 -4.95 23.99 -5.73
CA SER A 1009 -3.59 24.02 -6.29
C SER A 1009 -2.69 22.97 -5.65
N MET A 1010 -1.91 22.29 -6.49
CA MET A 1010 -0.91 21.30 -6.14
C MET A 1010 0.41 21.67 -6.81
N MET A 1011 1.49 21.69 -6.02
CA MET A 1011 2.83 21.95 -6.54
C MET A 1011 3.84 21.15 -5.69
N PRO A 1012 4.90 20.56 -6.28
CA PRO A 1012 5.99 20.03 -5.48
C PRO A 1012 6.67 21.13 -4.67
N LYS A 1013 7.09 20.80 -3.44
CA LYS A 1013 7.93 21.67 -2.62
C LYS A 1013 9.26 21.92 -3.33
N MET A 1014 9.79 23.12 -3.22
CA MET A 1014 11.09 23.48 -3.81
C MET A 1014 12.22 22.58 -3.31
N GLU A 1015 12.22 22.22 -2.02
CA GLU A 1015 13.17 21.27 -1.43
C GLU A 1015 13.17 19.91 -2.14
N ALA A 1016 12.00 19.39 -2.52
CA ALA A 1016 11.90 18.12 -3.24
C ALA A 1016 12.46 18.23 -4.67
N ILE A 1017 12.24 19.37 -5.34
CA ILE A 1017 12.80 19.66 -6.66
C ILE A 1017 14.34 19.76 -6.59
N ASP A 1018 14.86 20.45 -5.59
CA ASP A 1018 16.31 20.62 -5.41
C ASP A 1018 16.98 19.30 -5.01
N THR A 1019 16.39 18.54 -4.09
CA THR A 1019 16.90 17.21 -3.70
C THR A 1019 16.92 16.25 -4.90
N PHE A 1020 15.88 16.24 -5.74
CA PHE A 1020 15.87 15.44 -6.96
C PHE A 1020 16.94 15.93 -7.96
N THR A 1021 17.13 17.23 -8.07
CA THR A 1021 18.16 17.84 -8.91
C THR A 1021 19.57 17.42 -8.47
N GLU A 1022 19.85 17.44 -7.17
CA GLU A 1022 21.12 16.97 -6.61
C GLU A 1022 21.34 15.48 -6.88
N HIS A 1023 20.29 14.67 -6.71
CA HIS A 1023 20.34 13.25 -7.04
C HIS A 1023 20.66 13.01 -8.53
N VAL A 1024 20.01 13.76 -9.41
CA VAL A 1024 20.28 13.74 -10.86
C VAL A 1024 21.76 14.01 -11.14
N ASP A 1025 22.29 15.08 -10.56
CA ASP A 1025 23.67 15.52 -10.81
C ASP A 1025 24.67 14.48 -10.29
N LEU A 1026 24.45 13.96 -9.08
CA LEU A 1026 25.27 12.88 -8.49
C LEU A 1026 25.20 11.61 -9.33
N TYR A 1027 24.01 11.20 -9.78
CA TYR A 1027 23.85 10.01 -10.62
C TYR A 1027 24.68 10.13 -11.89
N PHE A 1028 24.62 11.27 -12.59
CA PHE A 1028 25.28 11.41 -13.89
C PHE A 1028 26.81 11.47 -13.80
N THR A 1029 27.40 11.78 -12.63
CA THR A 1029 28.86 11.74 -12.43
C THR A 1029 29.50 10.37 -12.76
N LYS A 1030 28.75 9.27 -12.59
CA LYS A 1030 29.23 7.90 -12.84
C LYS A 1030 28.96 7.39 -14.25
N THR A 1031 28.40 8.22 -15.13
CA THR A 1031 27.90 7.80 -16.44
C THR A 1031 28.72 8.37 -17.59
N ILE A 1032 28.54 7.78 -18.78
CA ILE A 1032 29.13 8.29 -20.02
C ILE A 1032 28.57 9.66 -20.45
N TYR A 1033 27.42 10.09 -19.94
CA TYR A 1033 26.73 11.31 -20.39
C TYR A 1033 27.45 12.60 -19.99
N THR A 1034 28.25 12.55 -18.92
CA THR A 1034 29.05 13.67 -18.41
C THR A 1034 30.45 13.75 -19.00
N GLN A 1035 30.84 12.79 -19.85
CA GLN A 1035 32.12 12.83 -20.56
C GLN A 1035 32.20 14.08 -21.45
N PRO A 1036 33.41 14.59 -21.75
CA PRO A 1036 33.61 15.87 -22.45
C PRO A 1036 33.21 15.77 -23.93
N CYS A 1037 31.90 15.81 -24.19
CA CYS A 1037 31.30 15.75 -25.51
C CYS A 1037 30.18 16.79 -25.63
N LYS A 1038 30.14 17.53 -26.73
CA LYS A 1038 29.01 18.45 -26.98
C LYS A 1038 27.75 17.67 -27.34
N SER A 1039 26.72 17.69 -26.50
CA SER A 1039 25.46 16.98 -26.76
C SER A 1039 24.24 17.85 -26.50
N TRP A 1040 23.14 17.58 -27.21
CA TRP A 1040 21.88 18.29 -26.98
C TRP A 1040 21.33 18.04 -25.56
N MET A 1041 21.68 16.89 -24.95
CA MET A 1041 21.38 16.56 -23.56
C MET A 1041 22.03 17.54 -22.56
N LYS A 1042 23.09 18.26 -23.01
CA LYS A 1042 23.88 19.26 -22.27
C LYS A 1042 23.79 20.66 -22.87
N ARG A 1043 22.68 20.99 -23.57
CA ARG A 1043 22.49 22.27 -24.30
C ARG A 1043 23.62 22.60 -25.28
N GLY A 1044 24.25 21.60 -25.88
CA GLY A 1044 25.35 21.76 -26.84
C GLY A 1044 26.72 22.09 -26.22
N LYS A 1045 26.84 22.07 -24.88
CA LYS A 1045 28.10 22.27 -24.16
C LYS A 1045 28.84 20.95 -23.94
N GLU A 1046 30.15 21.04 -23.80
CA GLU A 1046 31.04 19.88 -23.63
C GLU A 1046 31.01 19.35 -22.18
N ASP A 1047 30.98 20.28 -21.24
CA ASP A 1047 30.96 20.14 -19.77
C ASP A 1047 29.60 20.56 -19.16
N GLY A 1048 28.55 20.64 -19.99
CA GLY A 1048 27.23 21.07 -19.53
C GLY A 1048 26.54 20.05 -18.61
N ARG A 1049 25.62 20.54 -17.77
CA ARG A 1049 24.73 19.70 -16.95
C ARG A 1049 23.80 18.86 -17.84
N VAL A 1050 23.56 17.59 -17.47
CA VAL A 1050 22.63 16.70 -18.17
C VAL A 1050 21.20 17.03 -17.73
N ILE A 1051 20.40 17.59 -18.65
CA ILE A 1051 19.08 18.16 -18.30
C ILE A 1051 17.89 17.43 -18.94
N THR A 1052 18.12 16.45 -19.82
CA THR A 1052 17.03 15.88 -20.63
C THR A 1052 16.59 14.50 -20.18
N ILE A 1053 17.54 13.67 -19.75
CA ILE A 1053 17.32 12.25 -19.49
C ILE A 1053 17.19 11.97 -17.99
N TRP A 1054 16.38 10.98 -17.65
CA TRP A 1054 16.16 10.47 -16.31
C TRP A 1054 17.45 9.89 -15.72
N PRO A 1055 17.73 10.09 -14.41
CA PRO A 1055 18.90 9.53 -13.72
C PRO A 1055 18.73 8.02 -13.43
N GLY A 1056 18.66 7.21 -14.48
CA GLY A 1056 18.39 5.77 -14.39
C GLY A 1056 17.87 5.17 -15.69
N SER A 1057 17.38 3.93 -15.63
CA SER A 1057 16.67 3.28 -16.74
C SER A 1057 15.19 3.72 -16.81
N ALA A 1058 14.54 3.51 -17.96
CA ALA A 1058 13.10 3.73 -18.07
C ALA A 1058 12.29 2.90 -17.05
N LEU A 1059 12.73 1.66 -16.75
CA LEU A 1059 12.09 0.81 -15.72
C LEU A 1059 12.24 1.39 -14.31
N HIS A 1060 13.41 1.97 -14.00
CA HIS A 1060 13.62 2.66 -12.72
C HIS A 1060 12.67 3.85 -12.56
N ALA A 1061 12.49 4.64 -13.63
CA ALA A 1061 11.56 5.75 -13.62
C ALA A 1061 10.09 5.28 -13.54
N ALA A 1062 9.72 4.22 -14.25
CA ALA A 1062 8.38 3.62 -14.19
C ALA A 1062 8.01 3.22 -12.75
N TYR A 1063 8.93 2.58 -12.03
CA TYR A 1063 8.73 2.20 -10.63
C TYR A 1063 8.58 3.42 -9.71
N ALA A 1064 9.32 4.50 -9.97
CA ALA A 1064 9.17 5.77 -9.25
C ALA A 1064 7.79 6.41 -9.49
N TYR A 1065 7.34 6.47 -10.74
CA TYR A 1065 6.04 7.06 -11.11
C TYR A 1065 4.83 6.27 -10.59
N GLU A 1066 4.98 4.97 -10.33
CA GLU A 1066 3.91 4.12 -9.79
C GLU A 1066 3.45 4.57 -8.40
N ASN A 1067 4.35 5.15 -7.61
CA ASN A 1067 4.13 5.49 -6.20
C ASN A 1067 4.36 6.99 -5.94
N PRO A 1068 3.38 7.87 -6.25
CA PRO A 1068 3.51 9.30 -5.94
C PRO A 1068 3.79 9.56 -4.46
N ARG A 1069 4.82 10.37 -4.18
CA ARG A 1069 5.17 10.82 -2.82
C ARG A 1069 4.38 12.07 -2.47
N TRP A 1070 3.23 11.90 -1.84
CA TRP A 1070 2.33 13.01 -1.50
C TRP A 1070 2.94 14.00 -0.49
N GLU A 1071 3.91 13.57 0.31
CA GLU A 1071 4.65 14.42 1.24
C GLU A 1071 5.56 15.45 0.55
N ASP A 1072 5.91 15.22 -0.71
CA ASP A 1072 6.78 16.10 -1.51
C ASP A 1072 5.98 17.27 -2.12
N PHE A 1073 4.65 17.30 -1.95
CA PHE A 1073 3.77 18.34 -2.49
C PHE A 1073 3.25 19.28 -1.40
N GLU A 1074 3.00 20.52 -1.80
CA GLU A 1074 2.18 21.49 -1.08
C GLU A 1074 0.81 21.65 -1.75
N TYR A 1075 -0.19 21.95 -0.93
CA TYR A 1075 -1.60 21.99 -1.34
C TYR A 1075 -2.23 23.30 -0.90
N THR A 1076 -3.02 23.90 -1.79
CA THR A 1076 -4.03 24.88 -1.39
C THR A 1076 -5.40 24.26 -1.60
N HIS A 1077 -6.16 24.11 -0.52
CA HIS A 1077 -7.52 23.59 -0.61
C HIS A 1077 -8.47 24.62 -1.21
N HIS A 1078 -9.46 24.14 -1.96
CA HIS A 1078 -10.55 24.94 -2.47
C HIS A 1078 -11.30 25.61 -1.31
N LYS A 1079 -11.91 26.78 -1.56
CA LYS A 1079 -12.65 27.55 -0.54
C LYS A 1079 -13.69 26.72 0.21
N LEU A 1080 -14.29 25.75 -0.48
CA LEU A 1080 -15.28 24.83 0.07
C LEU A 1080 -14.71 23.81 1.09
N ALA A 1081 -13.39 23.57 1.07
CA ALA A 1081 -12.67 22.70 1.99
C ALA A 1081 -11.70 23.46 2.92
N GLN A 1082 -11.72 24.80 2.89
CA GLN A 1082 -10.78 25.63 3.63
C GLN A 1082 -11.02 25.54 5.14
N GLY A 1083 -9.96 25.28 5.92
CA GLY A 1083 -10.05 25.10 7.37
C GLY A 1083 -10.53 23.72 7.83
N ASN A 1084 -10.95 22.85 6.91
CA ASN A 1084 -11.30 21.46 7.18
C ASN A 1084 -10.66 20.54 6.12
N TYR A 1085 -9.43 20.10 6.37
CA TYR A 1085 -8.70 19.20 5.47
C TYR A 1085 -9.36 17.81 5.33
N MET A 1086 -10.40 17.51 6.12
CA MET A 1086 -11.22 16.30 6.04
C MET A 1086 -12.57 16.54 5.33
N ALA A 1087 -12.81 17.74 4.79
CA ALA A 1087 -14.07 18.08 4.10
C ALA A 1087 -14.39 17.11 2.96
N TRP A 1088 -13.38 16.53 2.32
CA TRP A 1088 -13.55 15.55 1.25
C TRP A 1088 -14.22 14.23 1.67
N LEU A 1089 -14.29 13.93 2.97
CA LEU A 1089 -15.09 12.82 3.48
C LEU A 1089 -16.61 13.07 3.33
N GLY A 1090 -16.99 14.32 3.01
CA GLY A 1090 -18.35 14.71 2.68
C GLY A 1090 -19.34 14.52 3.83
N ASN A 1091 -20.57 14.19 3.46
CA ASN A 1091 -21.71 14.01 4.35
C ASN A 1091 -21.78 12.59 4.96
N GLY A 1092 -20.80 11.73 4.68
CA GLY A 1092 -20.75 10.34 5.14
C GLY A 1092 -21.49 9.32 4.26
N LEU A 1093 -21.94 9.72 3.07
CA LEU A 1093 -22.63 8.87 2.09
C LEU A 1093 -21.85 8.78 0.76
N THR A 1094 -22.20 7.78 -0.06
CA THR A 1094 -21.89 7.74 -1.50
C THR A 1094 -23.08 8.24 -2.34
N MET A 1095 -22.85 8.64 -3.58
CA MET A 1095 -23.89 9.12 -4.50
C MET A 1095 -24.98 8.07 -4.71
N LEU A 1096 -24.60 6.78 -4.78
CA LEU A 1096 -25.56 5.67 -4.87
C LEU A 1096 -26.44 5.59 -3.61
N GLN A 1097 -25.89 5.84 -2.43
CA GLN A 1097 -26.68 5.87 -1.20
C GLN A 1097 -27.64 7.07 -1.18
N GLU A 1098 -27.17 8.25 -1.61
CA GLU A 1098 -27.99 9.47 -1.66
C GLU A 1098 -29.13 9.36 -2.69
N ARG A 1099 -28.89 8.72 -3.83
CA ARG A 1099 -29.89 8.48 -4.89
C ARG A 1099 -30.77 7.25 -4.65
N ASN A 1100 -30.49 6.48 -3.59
CA ASN A 1100 -31.17 5.22 -3.28
C ASN A 1100 -31.07 4.18 -4.41
N GLU A 1101 -29.88 4.06 -5.00
CA GLU A 1101 -29.52 3.11 -6.08
C GLU A 1101 -28.82 1.84 -5.53
N HIS A 1102 -28.47 0.89 -6.40
CA HIS A 1102 -27.88 -0.40 -6.01
C HIS A 1102 -26.44 -0.24 -5.50
N THR A 1103 -26.22 -0.42 -4.20
CA THR A 1103 -24.92 -0.19 -3.54
C THR A 1103 -24.03 -1.43 -3.44
N THR A 1104 -24.36 -2.53 -4.13
CA THR A 1104 -23.70 -3.84 -3.97
C THR A 1104 -22.84 -4.28 -5.16
N GLU A 1105 -22.62 -3.41 -6.16
CA GLU A 1105 -21.77 -3.71 -7.34
C GLU A 1105 -20.34 -4.14 -6.97
N TYR A 1106 -19.84 -3.74 -5.79
CA TYR A 1106 -18.55 -4.21 -5.29
C TYR A 1106 -18.48 -5.74 -5.07
N LEU A 1107 -19.62 -6.44 -5.06
CA LEU A 1107 -19.70 -7.90 -5.02
C LEU A 1107 -19.45 -8.55 -6.41
N ASP A 1108 -19.56 -7.79 -7.50
CA ASP A 1108 -19.39 -8.30 -8.86
C ASP A 1108 -17.91 -8.33 -9.27
N THR A 1109 -17.08 -7.45 -8.69
CA THR A 1109 -15.63 -7.35 -8.93
C THR A 1109 -14.80 -7.85 -7.74
N VAL A 1110 -15.33 -8.81 -6.97
CA VAL A 1110 -14.60 -9.40 -5.84
C VAL A 1110 -13.30 -10.00 -6.36
N ASP A 1111 -12.17 -9.38 -6.00
CA ASP A 1111 -10.86 -9.98 -6.11
C ASP A 1111 -10.85 -11.24 -5.25
N LYS A 1112 -11.07 -12.38 -5.93
CA LYS A 1112 -11.04 -13.70 -5.33
C LYS A 1112 -9.57 -14.08 -5.29
N PRO A 1113 -8.91 -14.04 -4.12
CA PRO A 1113 -7.50 -14.38 -4.04
C PRO A 1113 -7.29 -15.78 -4.64
N PRO A 1114 -6.33 -15.96 -5.55
CA PRO A 1114 -6.12 -17.24 -6.20
C PRO A 1114 -5.85 -18.31 -5.14
N VAL A 1115 -6.57 -19.42 -5.26
CA VAL A 1115 -6.33 -20.62 -4.45
C VAL A 1115 -5.08 -21.28 -5.01
N ILE A 1116 -3.97 -21.19 -4.30
CA ILE A 1116 -2.72 -21.87 -4.68
C ILE A 1116 -2.96 -23.38 -4.52
N ASN A 1117 -3.13 -24.09 -5.64
CA ASN A 1117 -3.15 -25.54 -5.67
C ASN A 1117 -1.70 -26.07 -5.71
N GLU A 1118 -1.37 -27.03 -4.85
CA GLU A 1118 -0.02 -27.60 -4.64
C GLU A 1118 0.52 -28.48 -5.80
N LEU A 1119 -0.06 -28.47 -7.00
CA LEU A 1119 0.22 -29.50 -8.02
C LEU A 1119 0.95 -29.07 -9.30
N ASP A 1120 1.30 -27.80 -9.49
CA ASP A 1120 2.09 -27.36 -10.66
C ASP A 1120 3.38 -26.65 -10.22
N ASP A 1121 4.37 -27.41 -9.74
CA ASP A 1121 5.76 -26.91 -9.73
C ASP A 1121 6.78 -28.02 -9.99
N HIS A 1122 6.77 -28.49 -11.23
CA HIS A 1122 7.93 -29.11 -11.87
C HIS A 1122 8.16 -28.49 -13.24
N SER A 1123 8.58 -27.22 -13.29
CA SER A 1123 9.44 -26.74 -14.37
C SER A 1123 10.20 -25.47 -14.00
N SER A 1124 11.48 -25.66 -13.73
CA SER A 1124 12.63 -24.76 -13.89
C SER A 1124 12.41 -23.35 -14.48
N ASN A 1125 13.01 -22.38 -13.77
CA ASN A 1125 13.61 -21.10 -14.23
C ASN A 1125 12.90 -19.80 -13.79
N GLY A 1126 13.43 -19.25 -12.68
CA GLY A 1126 13.97 -17.88 -12.59
C GLY A 1126 13.17 -16.69 -13.14
N VAL A 1127 12.76 -15.82 -12.21
CA VAL A 1127 12.58 -14.36 -12.39
C VAL A 1127 11.70 -13.95 -13.58
N GLY A 1128 10.37 -13.89 -13.37
CA GLY A 1128 9.47 -13.28 -14.35
C GLY A 1128 7.99 -13.65 -14.22
N ARG A 1129 7.33 -13.30 -13.10
CA ARG A 1129 5.86 -13.28 -13.01
C ARG A 1129 5.44 -12.20 -12.03
N LEU A 1130 5.33 -10.97 -12.53
CA LEU A 1130 4.72 -9.85 -11.80
C LEU A 1130 4.31 -8.70 -12.75
N ILE A 1131 3.90 -8.97 -14.00
CA ILE A 1131 3.31 -7.94 -14.90
C ILE A 1131 2.33 -8.58 -15.90
N HIS A 1132 1.41 -9.45 -15.46
CA HIS A 1132 0.42 -10.03 -16.41
C HIS A 1132 -1.05 -10.04 -15.95
N ASP A 1133 -1.35 -9.66 -14.70
CA ASP A 1133 -2.72 -9.77 -14.15
C ASP A 1133 -3.47 -8.43 -14.00
N LEU A 1134 -3.02 -7.35 -14.64
CA LEU A 1134 -3.68 -6.02 -14.55
C LEU A 1134 -4.39 -5.55 -15.82
N VAL A 1135 -4.61 -6.41 -16.83
CA VAL A 1135 -5.44 -6.06 -17.99
C VAL A 1135 -6.35 -7.22 -18.39
N ALA A 1136 -7.46 -7.35 -17.68
CA ALA A 1136 -8.74 -7.76 -18.25
C ALA A 1136 -9.86 -7.30 -17.31
N PRO A 1137 -10.88 -6.62 -17.85
CA PRO A 1137 -12.24 -6.99 -17.54
C PRO A 1137 -12.87 -7.55 -18.81
N ASP A 1138 -13.40 -8.77 -18.69
CA ASP A 1138 -14.28 -9.39 -19.66
C ASP A 1138 -15.54 -8.53 -19.86
N GLY A 1139 -15.94 -8.34 -21.12
CA GLY A 1139 -17.32 -7.98 -21.48
C GLY A 1139 -17.49 -6.86 -22.50
N ILE A 1140 -17.51 -7.25 -23.79
CA ILE A 1140 -17.93 -6.52 -25.02
C ILE A 1140 -16.84 -5.70 -25.72
#